data_AF-X6NCY0-F1
#
_entry.id   AF-X6NCY0-F1
#
_cell.length_a   1.000
_cell.length_b   1.000
_cell.length_c   1.000
_cell.angle_alpha   90.00
_cell.angle_beta   90.00
_cell.angle_gamma   90.00
#
_symmetry.space_group_name_H-M   'P 1'
#
loop_
_entity.id
_entity.type
_entity.pdbx_description
1 polymer ?
#
loop_
_entity_poly.entity_id
_entity_poly.type
_entity_poly.pdbx_seq_one_letter_code
_entity_poly.pdbx_strand_id
1 'polypeptide(L)'
;MLNFTIDTYDIKTEPDRNQDMSIPFETLPSLPVPFFLAQCVAHKHEILICGGFQNNECYSYHTIKEQYKRICSYPKGMIFSGHTIVKRVDAKNENAVTLLSFGGYPKHTLVMKYASVWDTNNKPTVRKIEQRKNSNQWLPLTDNLNNPIWIGRNNDNYFGMRAVIGGSNNHLLFITYRPNNIDVFNLDTLQYVKHYILPTESDLISSHCFVSKSKDQKSTMILFSEKTGLSIEYNENNNTFSYEKLLTCIAYKQYNRYAYVSIDDFIFFFGGWNEKSHFSNGIYKFSLKDKKWTKLERILSVSLRDCTGVINGDGTHVHIIGGSNGLAATSTHLRIKISDLLTKETEAERQWIVEEEKAREIEKQNEIIEREIKQIKTNSKYIEENTFEALKLKVNLAFSKKKKKKKWKLQVILYKIEMIIDSWLRLLSIRIGWIRDFDKIVLRYILVSVIFLPDDNVKNVKFSPDGTKIVAYSMDATIQQWDVISGYNIQMWRGNIGYSGLIQFSPDGKTIAACLSDCSIQLLDVHSGKELMRLRGHPKRISSIQFSPNGKILVSGSSDTTFRIWDVNSGNELRRLAGHLDSITNINFSPDSNFIVTASDAVRIWNITSYTLVRTCTGTKGTVTDAQFSPDGLCIVSCWADHKIRIFDVASGTQIKILEGHSGVINGMTILSDYQTIVSCSYDKTIRLWDMHLGIEIQTLKGYLCNVNGIYMSTDGNTIVSCNEDKLIRVWEAF
;
A
#
# COMPACT_ATOMS: atom_id res chain seq x y z
N MET A 1 -22.36 -14.93 -14.15
CA MET A 1 -22.54 -13.73 -15.01
C MET A 1 -22.84 -12.55 -14.12
N LEU A 2 -21.82 -11.74 -13.82
CA LEU A 2 -21.88 -10.45 -13.12
C LEU A 2 -20.51 -9.81 -13.40
N ASN A 3 -20.44 -9.01 -14.47
CA ASN A 3 -19.16 -8.46 -14.93
C ASN A 3 -18.80 -7.24 -14.08
N PHE A 4 -17.80 -7.38 -13.22
CA PHE A 4 -17.08 -6.24 -12.65
C PHE A 4 -15.86 -5.95 -13.53
N THR A 5 -15.97 -4.95 -14.39
CA THR A 5 -14.81 -4.32 -15.02
C THR A 5 -14.06 -3.51 -13.96
N ILE A 6 -12.93 -4.02 -13.50
CA ILE A 6 -11.97 -3.24 -12.71
C ILE A 6 -11.22 -2.35 -13.69
N ASP A 7 -11.75 -1.15 -13.94
CA ASP A 7 -10.99 -0.11 -14.61
C ASP A 7 -9.90 0.38 -13.65
N THR A 8 -8.70 -0.17 -13.82
CA THR A 8 -7.48 0.40 -13.24
C THR A 8 -7.29 1.79 -13.81
N TYR A 9 -7.62 2.81 -13.02
CA TYR A 9 -7.25 4.20 -13.32
C TYR A 9 -5.72 4.33 -13.26
N ASP A 10 -5.07 4.05 -14.39
CA ASP A 10 -3.78 4.63 -14.70
C ASP A 10 -3.88 6.13 -14.50
N ILE A 11 -2.99 6.68 -13.67
CA ILE A 11 -2.76 8.12 -13.60
C ILE A 11 -2.06 8.50 -14.90
N LYS A 12 -2.84 8.64 -15.97
CA LYS A 12 -2.37 9.30 -17.19
C LYS A 12 -1.96 10.71 -16.80
N THR A 13 -0.67 10.98 -16.89
CA THR A 13 -0.16 12.34 -16.98
C THR A 13 -0.95 13.06 -18.06
N GLU A 14 -1.57 14.19 -17.69
CA GLU A 14 -2.40 14.98 -18.59
C GLU A 14 -1.59 15.29 -19.87
N PRO A 15 -2.16 15.08 -21.07
CA PRO A 15 -1.51 15.54 -22.28
C PRO A 15 -1.51 17.08 -22.29
N ASP A 16 -0.38 17.67 -22.68
CA ASP A 16 -0.22 19.11 -22.89
C ASP A 16 -1.38 19.69 -23.73
N ARG A 17 -2.37 20.30 -23.06
CA ARG A 17 -3.40 21.13 -23.70
C ARG A 17 -3.04 22.61 -23.57
N ASN A 18 -1.87 22.94 -24.08
CA ASN A 18 -1.55 24.32 -24.45
C ASN A 18 -2.29 24.67 -25.75
N GLN A 19 -3.52 25.21 -25.64
CA GLN A 19 -4.16 26.00 -26.69
C GLN A 19 -5.28 26.89 -26.12
N ASP A 20 -4.95 28.17 -25.95
CA ASP A 20 -5.80 29.37 -25.87
C ASP A 20 -7.14 29.33 -25.11
N MET A 21 -7.06 29.59 -23.79
CA MET A 21 -8.08 30.37 -23.06
C MET A 21 -7.39 31.31 -22.05
N SER A 22 -7.05 32.51 -22.50
CA SER A 22 -6.20 33.47 -21.77
C SER A 22 -6.84 34.88 -21.79
N ILE A 23 -6.80 35.72 -20.75
CA ILE A 23 -6.27 35.59 -19.37
C ILE A 23 -7.29 36.21 -18.39
N PRO A 24 -7.70 35.56 -17.27
CA PRO A 24 -8.57 36.20 -16.27
C PRO A 24 -7.80 36.87 -15.10
N PHE A 25 -6.53 36.51 -14.87
CA PHE A 25 -5.66 37.13 -13.86
C PHE A 25 -4.65 38.07 -14.51
N GLU A 26 -4.85 39.37 -14.33
CA GLU A 26 -3.89 40.38 -14.76
C GLU A 26 -2.70 40.42 -13.78
N THR A 27 -1.48 40.40 -14.31
CA THR A 27 -0.25 40.47 -13.52
C THR A 27 0.14 41.93 -13.33
N LEU A 28 0.12 42.39 -12.08
CA LEU A 28 0.43 43.76 -11.68
C LEU A 28 1.95 43.96 -11.49
N PRO A 29 2.43 45.22 -11.39
CA PRO A 29 3.83 45.49 -11.08
C PRO A 29 4.32 44.71 -9.85
N SER A 30 5.47 44.04 -9.99
CA SER A 30 6.05 43.21 -8.95
C SER A 30 6.18 43.94 -7.62
N LEU A 31 5.95 43.22 -6.52
CA LEU A 31 6.14 43.74 -5.17
C LEU A 31 7.58 44.27 -4.99
N PRO A 32 7.78 45.42 -4.31
CA PRO A 32 9.11 46.00 -4.10
C PRO A 32 10.11 45.07 -3.41
N VAL A 33 9.59 44.09 -2.68
CA VAL A 33 10.30 43.02 -1.99
C VAL A 33 9.44 41.76 -2.03
N PRO A 34 10.03 40.55 -2.07
CA PRO A 34 9.26 39.30 -2.00
C PRO A 34 8.60 39.14 -0.63
N PHE A 35 7.39 38.61 -0.62
CA PHE A 35 6.56 38.48 0.58
C PHE A 35 6.02 37.05 0.73
N PHE A 36 6.19 36.47 1.91
CA PHE A 36 5.75 35.11 2.26
C PHE A 36 4.98 35.16 3.58
N LEU A 37 3.78 34.58 3.65
CA LEU A 37 2.85 34.71 4.78
C LEU A 37 2.51 36.18 5.14
N ALA A 38 2.51 37.09 4.16
CA ALA A 38 2.19 38.49 4.41
C ALA A 38 0.75 38.69 4.87
N GLN A 39 0.48 39.77 5.58
CA GLN A 39 -0.88 40.11 6.00
C GLN A 39 -1.32 41.39 5.28
N CYS A 40 -2.45 41.33 4.58
CA CYS A 40 -2.95 42.40 3.72
C CYS A 40 -4.29 42.93 4.21
N VAL A 41 -4.46 44.26 4.19
CA VAL A 41 -5.67 44.95 4.65
C VAL A 41 -6.05 46.05 3.67
N ALA A 42 -7.29 46.01 3.15
CA ALA A 42 -7.80 47.07 2.29
C ALA A 42 -8.36 48.26 3.10
N HIS A 43 -8.05 49.48 2.66
CA HIS A 43 -8.65 50.73 3.13
C HIS A 43 -8.79 51.70 1.97
N LYS A 44 -10.03 52.01 1.57
CA LYS A 44 -10.34 52.87 0.42
C LYS A 44 -9.61 52.35 -0.84
N HIS A 45 -8.92 53.21 -1.57
CA HIS A 45 -8.13 52.85 -2.75
C HIS A 45 -6.71 52.38 -2.42
N GLU A 46 -6.47 51.86 -1.20
CA GLU A 46 -5.18 51.36 -0.73
C GLU A 46 -5.28 49.93 -0.21
N ILE A 47 -4.27 49.10 -0.54
CA ILE A 47 -4.03 47.80 0.06
C ILE A 47 -2.75 47.91 0.88
N LEU A 48 -2.89 47.77 2.20
CA LEU A 48 -1.79 47.82 3.15
C LEU A 48 -1.22 46.41 3.29
N ILE A 49 0.01 46.21 2.81
CA ILE A 49 0.76 44.95 2.87
C ILE A 49 1.74 45.10 4.04
N CYS A 50 1.56 44.30 5.08
CA CYS A 50 2.25 44.51 6.35
C CYS A 50 3.00 43.24 6.77
N GLY A 51 4.32 43.25 6.59
CA GLY A 51 5.21 42.18 7.04
C GLY A 51 5.03 40.85 6.32
N GLY A 52 5.82 39.86 6.73
CA GLY A 52 5.87 38.49 6.24
C GLY A 52 6.99 37.74 6.95
N PHE A 53 7.01 36.40 6.88
CA PHE A 53 7.90 35.54 7.68
C PHE A 53 9.39 35.96 7.64
N GLN A 54 9.88 36.36 6.46
CA GLN A 54 11.26 36.79 6.20
C GLN A 54 11.43 38.31 6.03
N ASN A 55 10.35 39.10 6.12
CA ASN A 55 10.36 40.51 5.76
C ASN A 55 9.52 41.35 6.71
N ASN A 56 10.14 42.34 7.35
CA ASN A 56 9.50 43.19 8.36
C ASN A 56 8.96 44.52 7.78
N GLU A 57 9.08 44.75 6.47
CA GLU A 57 8.64 45.99 5.82
C GLU A 57 7.12 46.03 5.58
N CYS A 58 6.56 47.23 5.60
CA CYS A 58 5.13 47.51 5.34
C CYS A 58 4.99 48.51 4.18
N TYR A 59 4.10 48.22 3.23
CA TYR A 59 3.83 49.02 2.04
C TYR A 59 2.34 49.31 1.86
N SER A 60 2.00 50.45 1.27
CA SER A 60 0.68 50.75 0.72
C SER A 60 0.75 50.63 -0.80
N TYR A 61 -0.07 49.77 -1.39
CA TYR A 61 -0.35 49.71 -2.81
C TYR A 61 -1.61 50.53 -3.11
N HIS A 62 -1.52 51.54 -3.97
CA HIS A 62 -2.68 52.35 -4.35
C HIS A 62 -3.35 51.78 -5.60
N THR A 63 -4.60 51.34 -5.49
CA THR A 63 -5.30 50.56 -6.53
C THR A 63 -5.52 51.34 -7.83
N ILE A 64 -5.85 52.63 -7.75
CA ILE A 64 -6.03 53.50 -8.94
C ILE A 64 -4.69 53.91 -9.58
N LYS A 65 -3.62 54.09 -8.78
CA LYS A 65 -2.31 54.55 -9.28
C LYS A 65 -1.36 53.42 -9.65
N GLU A 66 -1.70 52.19 -9.29
CA GLU A 66 -0.93 50.95 -9.48
C GLU A 66 0.52 51.02 -8.97
N GLN A 67 0.74 51.80 -7.92
CA GLN A 67 2.06 52.07 -7.35
C GLN A 67 2.14 51.71 -5.87
N TYR A 68 3.33 51.31 -5.44
CA TYR A 68 3.66 51.05 -4.04
C TYR A 68 4.36 52.24 -3.39
N LYS A 69 4.06 52.49 -2.12
CA LYS A 69 4.83 53.36 -1.23
C LYS A 69 5.13 52.65 0.08
N ARG A 70 6.35 52.79 0.57
CA ARG A 70 6.75 52.31 1.90
C ARG A 70 5.99 53.08 2.98
N ILE A 71 5.50 52.36 4.00
CA ILE A 71 4.85 52.93 5.19
C ILE A 71 5.90 53.02 6.30
N CYS A 72 6.39 51.86 6.76
CA CYS A 72 7.33 51.69 7.86
C CYS A 72 7.84 50.24 7.90
N SER A 73 8.64 49.90 8.91
CA SER A 73 9.03 48.52 9.23
C SER A 73 8.58 48.15 10.64
N TYR A 74 8.27 46.87 10.88
CA TYR A 74 8.15 46.34 12.23
C TYR A 74 9.48 46.44 13.01
N PRO A 75 9.44 46.42 14.36
CA PRO A 75 10.64 46.41 15.21
C PRO A 75 11.61 45.27 14.85
N LYS A 76 12.92 45.53 15.03
CA LYS A 76 13.97 44.53 14.78
C LYS A 76 13.88 43.37 15.78
N GLY A 77 14.22 42.16 15.32
CA GLY A 77 14.29 40.94 16.15
C GLY A 77 13.00 40.12 16.23
N MET A 78 11.92 40.51 15.55
CA MET A 78 10.68 39.73 15.47
C MET A 78 10.72 38.74 14.29
N ILE A 79 10.19 37.52 14.51
CA ILE A 79 9.96 36.54 13.45
C ILE A 79 8.46 36.37 13.25
N PHE A 80 7.97 36.64 12.05
CA PHE A 80 6.55 36.72 11.71
C PHE A 80 5.89 35.35 11.46
N SER A 81 6.35 34.35 12.20
CA SER A 81 5.84 32.98 12.17
C SER A 81 4.50 32.88 12.89
N GLY A 82 3.40 32.87 12.14
CA GLY A 82 2.06 32.86 12.74
C GLY A 82 1.72 34.19 13.41
N HIS A 83 1.80 35.29 12.66
CA HIS A 83 1.23 36.57 13.03
C HIS A 83 -0.06 36.81 12.22
N THR A 84 -0.95 37.66 12.75
CA THR A 84 -2.15 38.11 12.05
C THR A 84 -2.28 39.62 12.18
N ILE A 85 -3.06 40.24 11.30
CA ILE A 85 -3.41 41.66 11.37
C ILE A 85 -4.92 41.81 11.21
N VAL A 86 -5.54 42.61 12.06
CA VAL A 86 -6.94 42.97 11.96
C VAL A 86 -7.11 44.49 11.86
N LYS A 87 -8.10 44.92 11.07
CA LYS A 87 -8.42 46.32 10.81
C LYS A 87 -9.52 46.77 11.76
N ARG A 88 -9.23 47.72 12.64
CA ARG A 88 -10.24 48.44 13.42
C ARG A 88 -10.45 49.82 12.79
N VAL A 89 -11.69 50.09 12.36
CA VAL A 89 -12.11 51.44 11.96
C VAL A 89 -12.62 52.15 13.23
N ASP A 90 -12.16 53.38 13.46
CA ASP A 90 -12.68 54.19 14.56
C ASP A 90 -14.06 54.74 14.18
N ALA A 91 -15.09 54.41 14.96
CA ALA A 91 -16.47 54.86 14.74
C ALA A 91 -16.61 56.41 14.79
N LYS A 92 -15.62 57.12 15.34
CA LYS A 92 -15.59 58.59 15.39
C LYS A 92 -14.82 59.24 14.24
N ASN A 93 -14.08 58.45 13.43
CA ASN A 93 -13.28 58.98 12.32
C ASN A 93 -12.95 57.90 11.27
N GLU A 94 -13.79 57.79 10.23
CA GLU A 94 -13.63 56.85 9.11
C GLU A 94 -12.29 56.99 8.35
N ASN A 95 -11.62 58.15 8.47
CA ASN A 95 -10.31 58.40 7.86
C ASN A 95 -9.13 57.86 8.69
N ALA A 96 -9.35 57.48 9.96
CA ALA A 96 -8.32 56.92 10.83
C ALA A 96 -8.50 55.40 10.96
N VAL A 97 -7.57 54.65 10.37
CA VAL A 97 -7.52 53.19 10.56
C VAL A 97 -6.53 52.85 11.65
N THR A 98 -6.95 51.99 12.57
CA THR A 98 -6.06 51.36 13.53
C THR A 98 -5.84 49.91 13.10
N LEU A 99 -4.60 49.56 12.75
CA LEU A 99 -4.20 48.17 12.54
C LEU A 99 -3.72 47.58 13.86
N LEU A 100 -4.23 46.41 14.20
CA LEU A 100 -3.80 45.62 15.34
C LEU A 100 -3.10 44.36 14.82
N SER A 101 -1.81 44.21 15.12
CA SER A 101 -1.01 43.05 14.76
C SER A 101 -0.60 42.28 16.01
N PHE A 102 -0.79 40.97 16.01
CA PHE A 102 -0.45 40.13 17.16
C PHE A 102 -0.09 38.71 16.73
N GLY A 103 0.49 37.96 17.67
CA GLY A 103 1.06 36.64 17.45
C GLY A 103 2.56 36.68 17.19
N GLY A 104 3.08 35.83 16.32
CA GLY A 104 4.53 35.70 16.07
C GLY A 104 5.26 34.86 17.12
N TYR A 105 6.58 34.68 16.91
CA TYR A 105 7.47 34.00 17.85
C TYR A 105 8.85 34.70 17.88
N PRO A 106 9.24 35.42 18.95
CA PRO A 106 8.47 35.67 20.17
C PRO A 106 7.17 36.40 19.90
N LYS A 107 6.19 36.24 20.79
CA LYS A 107 4.89 36.88 20.63
C LYS A 107 5.00 38.39 20.68
N HIS A 108 4.12 39.08 19.98
CA HIS A 108 3.93 40.53 20.04
C HIS A 108 2.44 40.88 20.09
N THR A 109 2.13 42.09 20.54
CA THR A 109 0.82 42.74 20.36
C THR A 109 1.09 44.22 20.12
N LEU A 110 0.91 44.64 18.86
CA LEU A 110 1.32 45.93 18.33
C LEU A 110 0.13 46.61 17.67
N VAL A 111 0.05 47.93 17.84
CA VAL A 111 -0.95 48.79 17.24
C VAL A 111 -0.27 49.82 16.34
N MET A 112 -0.83 50.08 15.17
CA MET A 112 -0.42 51.16 14.28
C MET A 112 -1.63 52.01 13.90
N LYS A 113 -1.57 53.30 14.22
CA LYS A 113 -2.51 54.30 13.69
C LYS A 113 -2.05 54.69 12.29
N TYR A 114 -2.76 54.20 11.29
CA TYR A 114 -2.44 54.42 9.88
C TYR A 114 -2.99 55.76 9.38
N ALA A 115 -2.14 56.50 8.66
CA ALA A 115 -2.49 57.69 7.91
C ALA A 115 -1.96 57.55 6.47
N SER A 116 -2.78 57.87 5.47
CA SER A 116 -2.43 57.67 4.05
C SER A 116 -1.08 58.29 3.68
N VAL A 117 -0.23 57.49 3.05
CA VAL A 117 1.07 57.93 2.48
C VAL A 117 0.91 58.61 1.11
N TRP A 118 -0.34 58.79 0.65
CA TRP A 118 -0.69 59.44 -0.61
C TRP A 118 -1.29 60.83 -0.43
N ASP A 119 -1.69 61.21 0.80
CA ASP A 119 -2.18 62.55 1.17
C ASP A 119 -1.05 63.60 1.21
N THR A 120 -0.65 64.06 0.03
CA THR A 120 0.41 65.07 -0.17
C THR A 120 -0.10 66.51 -0.32
N ASN A 121 -1.40 66.73 -0.55
CA ASN A 121 -1.92 67.98 -1.14
C ASN A 121 -2.64 68.94 -0.18
N ASN A 122 -2.36 68.91 1.12
CA ASN A 122 -2.90 69.92 2.04
C ASN A 122 -1.84 70.36 3.06
N LYS A 123 -1.57 71.68 3.12
CA LYS A 123 -0.75 72.29 4.17
C LYS A 123 -1.25 71.80 5.54
N PRO A 124 -0.40 71.15 6.37
CA PRO A 124 -0.88 70.58 7.61
C PRO A 124 -1.23 71.70 8.59
N THR A 125 -2.51 71.79 8.97
CA THR A 125 -2.92 72.55 10.15
C THR A 125 -2.24 71.96 11.38
N VAL A 126 -2.04 72.75 12.44
CA VAL A 126 -1.31 72.32 13.66
C VAL A 126 -1.85 70.99 14.22
N ARG A 127 -3.18 70.80 14.22
CA ARG A 127 -3.85 69.53 14.57
C ARG A 127 -3.41 68.32 13.73
N LYS A 128 -3.14 68.49 12.43
CA LYS A 128 -2.62 67.41 11.55
C LYS A 128 -1.16 67.08 11.82
N ILE A 129 -0.37 68.01 12.37
CA ILE A 129 1.02 67.78 12.76
C ILE A 129 1.07 66.90 14.03
N GLU A 130 0.24 67.23 15.02
CA GLU A 130 0.12 66.43 16.25
C GLU A 130 -0.44 65.02 15.98
N GLN A 131 -1.48 64.90 15.15
CA GLN A 131 -2.01 63.58 14.73
C GLN A 131 -0.98 62.72 13.98
N ARG A 132 -0.05 63.33 13.22
CA ARG A 132 1.00 62.60 12.50
C ARG A 132 2.14 62.11 13.38
N LYS A 133 2.35 62.71 14.56
CA LYS A 133 3.56 62.54 15.38
C LYS A 133 3.86 61.09 15.80
N ASN A 134 2.80 60.27 15.96
CA ASN A 134 2.86 58.83 16.27
C ASN A 134 2.10 57.97 15.22
N SER A 135 1.92 58.47 13.99
CA SER A 135 1.24 57.73 12.91
C SER A 135 2.24 56.90 12.08
N ASN A 136 1.74 55.84 11.42
CA ASN A 136 2.53 54.97 10.55
C ASN A 136 3.74 54.31 11.24
N GLN A 137 3.62 54.01 12.53
CA GLN A 137 4.63 53.26 13.31
C GLN A 137 3.93 52.20 14.16
N TRP A 138 4.60 51.05 14.35
CA TRP A 138 4.13 49.99 15.22
C TRP A 138 4.54 50.29 16.67
N LEU A 139 3.56 50.45 17.55
CA LEU A 139 3.74 50.68 18.99
C LEU A 139 3.15 49.50 19.79
N PRO A 140 3.65 49.16 20.99
CA PRO A 140 2.97 48.21 21.86
C PRO A 140 1.52 48.62 22.13
N LEU A 141 0.60 47.65 22.16
CA LEU A 141 -0.74 47.90 22.69
C LEU A 141 -0.65 48.02 24.21
N THR A 142 -1.19 49.09 24.80
CA THR A 142 -1.18 49.31 26.25
C THR A 142 -2.56 49.58 26.81
N ASP A 143 -2.73 49.33 28.11
CA ASP A 143 -3.90 49.77 28.88
C ASP A 143 -3.85 51.26 29.21
N ASN A 144 -4.86 51.75 29.95
CA ASN A 144 -4.95 53.14 30.41
C ASN A 144 -3.86 53.54 31.42
N LEU A 145 -3.05 52.59 31.90
CA LEU A 145 -1.93 52.76 32.83
C LEU A 145 -0.57 52.58 32.14
N ASN A 146 -0.55 52.49 30.80
CA ASN A 146 0.62 52.18 29.96
C ASN A 146 1.24 50.78 30.15
N ASN A 147 0.55 49.82 30.78
CA ASN A 147 1.01 48.44 30.83
C ASN A 147 0.80 47.74 29.47
N PRO A 148 1.75 46.95 28.96
CA PRO A 148 1.60 46.23 27.70
C PRO A 148 0.54 45.12 27.80
N ILE A 149 -0.42 45.13 26.87
CA ILE A 149 -1.48 44.13 26.76
C ILE A 149 -1.06 43.05 25.77
N TRP A 150 -1.21 41.80 26.19
CA TRP A 150 -0.84 40.62 25.41
C TRP A 150 -2.08 39.85 24.96
N ILE A 151 -2.22 39.64 23.65
CA ILE A 151 -3.29 38.82 23.09
C ILE A 151 -2.80 37.38 22.95
N GLY A 152 -3.28 36.49 23.84
CA GLY A 152 -2.95 35.07 23.89
C GLY A 152 -2.16 34.66 25.13
N ARG A 153 -2.02 33.34 25.38
CA ARG A 153 -1.27 32.80 26.52
C ARG A 153 0.15 32.46 26.07
N ASN A 154 1.13 32.56 26.97
CA ASN A 154 2.55 32.49 26.62
C ASN A 154 2.97 31.19 25.89
N ASN A 155 2.29 30.07 26.14
CA ASN A 155 2.62 28.76 25.57
C ASN A 155 1.81 28.39 24.30
N ASP A 156 0.82 29.19 23.87
CA ASP A 156 -0.02 28.82 22.72
C ASP A 156 0.77 28.87 21.39
N ASN A 157 0.62 27.85 20.55
CA ASN A 157 1.25 27.80 19.23
C ASN A 157 0.41 28.54 18.18
N TYR A 158 0.84 29.74 17.80
CA TYR A 158 0.13 30.59 16.84
C TYR A 158 0.55 30.37 15.38
N PHE A 159 1.32 29.32 15.08
CA PHE A 159 1.72 28.99 13.71
C PHE A 159 0.51 28.77 12.80
N GLY A 160 0.37 29.63 11.78
CA GLY A 160 -0.77 29.60 10.87
C GLY A 160 -2.08 30.12 11.47
N MET A 161 -2.06 30.90 12.55
CA MET A 161 -3.26 31.49 13.15
C MET A 161 -4.08 32.31 12.15
N ARG A 162 -5.37 32.47 12.46
CA ARG A 162 -6.27 33.42 11.81
C ARG A 162 -7.07 34.16 12.88
N ALA A 163 -7.43 35.41 12.60
CA ALA A 163 -8.34 36.15 13.45
C ALA A 163 -9.31 36.99 12.62
N VAL A 164 -10.53 37.12 13.13
CA VAL A 164 -11.60 37.92 12.53
C VAL A 164 -12.25 38.77 13.62
N ILE A 165 -12.72 39.95 13.23
CA ILE A 165 -13.54 40.80 14.10
C ILE A 165 -15.00 40.42 13.88
N GLY A 166 -15.78 40.45 14.96
CA GLY A 166 -17.21 40.22 14.99
C GLY A 166 -17.79 40.73 16.30
N GLY A 167 -18.92 40.16 16.70
CA GLY A 167 -19.77 40.70 17.74
C GLY A 167 -20.80 41.68 17.19
N SER A 168 -21.91 41.86 17.89
CA SER A 168 -23.00 42.81 17.62
C SER A 168 -22.51 44.21 17.23
N ASN A 169 -21.46 44.69 17.91
CA ASN A 169 -20.83 46.00 17.68
C ASN A 169 -19.41 45.92 17.05
N ASN A 170 -19.03 44.81 16.41
CA ASN A 170 -17.66 44.57 15.91
C ASN A 170 -16.55 44.75 16.98
N HIS A 171 -16.89 44.42 18.23
CA HIS A 171 -16.04 44.62 19.43
C HIS A 171 -15.33 43.34 19.90
N LEU A 172 -15.66 42.18 19.32
CA LEU A 172 -15.05 40.90 19.66
C LEU A 172 -14.04 40.48 18.59
N LEU A 173 -12.91 39.98 19.05
CA LEU A 173 -11.85 39.40 18.26
C LEU A 173 -11.86 37.89 18.48
N PHE A 174 -12.19 37.14 17.44
CA PHE A 174 -12.15 35.69 17.43
C PHE A 174 -10.81 35.23 16.85
N ILE A 175 -10.08 34.38 17.56
CA ILE A 175 -8.71 33.99 17.22
C ILE A 175 -8.65 32.46 17.17
N THR A 176 -8.26 31.89 16.03
CA THR A 176 -8.14 30.44 15.83
C THR A 176 -6.70 30.03 15.57
N TYR A 177 -6.22 29.01 16.29
CA TYR A 177 -4.81 28.60 16.32
C TYR A 177 -4.61 27.14 16.78
N ARG A 178 -3.39 26.62 16.64
CA ARG A 178 -3.05 25.21 16.95
C ARG A 178 -3.15 24.87 18.45
N PRO A 179 -3.48 23.63 18.83
CA PRO A 179 -3.95 22.52 17.99
C PRO A 179 -5.30 22.83 17.32
N ASN A 180 -6.35 23.10 18.09
CA ASN A 180 -7.71 23.29 17.59
C ASN A 180 -8.49 24.33 18.42
N ASN A 181 -7.82 25.42 18.79
CA ASN A 181 -8.36 26.40 19.72
C ASN A 181 -9.13 27.52 19.02
N ILE A 182 -10.17 28.04 19.68
CA ILE A 182 -10.75 29.35 19.42
C ILE A 182 -10.80 30.17 20.72
N ASP A 183 -10.24 31.37 20.69
CA ASP A 183 -10.30 32.36 21.76
C ASP A 183 -11.17 33.54 21.37
N VAL A 184 -11.88 34.10 22.36
CA VAL A 184 -12.63 35.36 22.26
C VAL A 184 -11.97 36.40 23.13
N PHE A 185 -11.62 37.54 22.53
CA PHE A 185 -11.02 38.69 23.19
C PHE A 185 -11.85 39.95 22.90
N ASN A 186 -12.15 40.75 23.92
CA ASN A 186 -12.93 41.97 23.78
C ASN A 186 -12.00 43.16 23.50
N LEU A 187 -12.19 43.84 22.37
CA LEU A 187 -11.35 44.94 21.89
C LEU A 187 -11.67 46.29 22.56
N ASP A 188 -12.78 46.41 23.29
CA ASP A 188 -13.18 47.63 24.00
C ASP A 188 -12.73 47.60 25.46
N THR A 189 -12.88 46.46 26.14
CA THR A 189 -12.35 46.27 27.50
C THR A 189 -10.88 45.83 27.52
N LEU A 190 -10.36 45.37 26.37
CA LEU A 190 -9.02 44.80 26.21
C LEU A 190 -8.78 43.58 27.13
N GLN A 191 -9.84 42.78 27.34
CA GLN A 191 -9.84 41.61 28.20
C GLN A 191 -10.16 40.32 27.45
N TYR A 192 -9.60 39.22 27.96
CA TYR A 192 -9.92 37.88 27.53
C TYR A 192 -11.32 37.45 27.99
N VAL A 193 -12.15 36.96 27.07
CA VAL A 193 -13.55 36.60 27.35
C VAL A 193 -13.71 35.10 27.53
N LYS A 194 -13.22 34.29 26.57
CA LYS A 194 -13.51 32.85 26.54
C LYS A 194 -12.46 32.04 25.80
N HIS A 195 -12.15 30.86 26.36
CA HIS A 195 -11.49 29.76 25.66
C HIS A 195 -12.51 28.73 25.19
N TYR A 196 -12.30 28.16 24.01
CA TYR A 196 -12.97 26.94 23.57
C TYR A 196 -12.08 26.09 22.65
N ILE A 197 -12.30 24.77 22.68
CA ILE A 197 -11.61 23.80 21.83
C ILE A 197 -12.61 23.34 20.77
N LEU A 198 -12.28 23.56 19.51
CA LEU A 198 -13.15 23.26 18.38
C LEU A 198 -13.25 21.74 18.12
N PRO A 199 -14.42 21.23 17.73
CA PRO A 199 -14.65 19.83 17.42
C PRO A 199 -14.12 19.51 16.02
N THR A 200 -12.82 19.23 15.92
CA THR A 200 -12.12 19.00 14.65
C THR A 200 -11.76 17.53 14.45
N GLU A 201 -11.71 17.10 13.18
CA GLU A 201 -11.32 15.73 12.82
C GLU A 201 -9.80 15.57 12.67
N SER A 202 -9.12 16.69 12.44
CA SER A 202 -7.67 16.82 12.52
C SER A 202 -7.35 17.48 13.85
N ASP A 203 -6.31 17.00 14.55
CA ASP A 203 -5.80 17.64 15.78
C ASP A 203 -5.13 19.00 15.50
N LEU A 204 -5.06 19.44 14.22
CA LEU A 204 -4.33 20.62 13.79
C LEU A 204 -5.16 21.52 12.86
N ILE A 205 -5.59 22.66 13.39
CA ILE A 205 -6.08 23.83 12.65
C ILE A 205 -4.88 24.78 12.40
N SER A 206 -4.51 24.99 11.14
CA SER A 206 -3.53 26.04 10.80
C SER A 206 -3.52 26.39 9.32
N SER A 207 -3.24 27.67 9.03
CA SER A 207 -3.22 28.20 7.66
C SER A 207 -4.52 27.91 6.91
N HIS A 208 -5.61 28.00 7.67
CA HIS A 208 -6.99 27.66 7.33
C HIS A 208 -7.76 28.88 6.82
N CYS A 209 -8.94 28.63 6.25
CA CYS A 209 -9.95 29.65 6.03
C CYS A 209 -10.63 29.98 7.35
N PHE A 210 -10.76 31.27 7.67
CA PHE A 210 -11.59 31.77 8.76
C PHE A 210 -12.25 33.08 8.34
N VAL A 211 -13.58 33.06 8.20
CA VAL A 211 -14.40 34.19 7.74
C VAL A 211 -15.47 34.48 8.80
N SER A 212 -15.78 35.76 9.03
CA SER A 212 -16.86 36.21 9.91
C SER A 212 -18.01 36.79 9.09
N LYS A 213 -19.25 36.50 9.47
CA LYS A 213 -20.48 37.11 8.99
C LYS A 213 -21.34 37.42 10.22
N SER A 214 -21.32 38.68 10.66
CA SER A 214 -22.19 39.17 11.73
C SER A 214 -23.56 39.51 11.16
N LYS A 215 -24.62 38.96 11.77
CA LYS A 215 -26.00 39.30 11.46
C LYS A 215 -26.85 39.09 12.70
N ASP A 216 -27.62 40.11 13.09
CA ASP A 216 -28.64 40.06 14.15
C ASP A 216 -28.15 39.47 15.50
N GLN A 217 -27.25 40.18 16.19
CA GLN A 217 -26.64 39.83 17.50
C GLN A 217 -25.93 38.46 17.58
N LYS A 218 -25.76 37.78 16.43
CA LYS A 218 -25.09 36.49 16.32
C LYS A 218 -23.89 36.62 15.41
N SER A 219 -22.76 36.14 15.90
CA SER A 219 -21.52 36.09 15.11
C SER A 219 -21.37 34.70 14.52
N THR A 220 -21.66 34.57 13.22
CA THR A 220 -21.40 33.32 12.49
C THR A 220 -20.02 33.38 11.86
N MET A 221 -19.25 32.32 12.00
CA MET A 221 -17.88 32.21 11.51
C MET A 221 -17.70 30.88 10.78
N ILE A 222 -17.02 30.90 9.64
CA ILE A 222 -16.86 29.71 8.81
C ILE A 222 -15.39 29.35 8.76
N LEU A 223 -15.10 28.10 9.14
CA LEU A 223 -13.78 27.54 9.23
C LEU A 223 -13.65 26.33 8.31
N PHE A 224 -12.64 26.33 7.45
CA PHE A 224 -12.23 25.16 6.67
C PHE A 224 -10.74 24.90 6.90
N SER A 225 -10.38 23.69 7.33
CA SER A 225 -9.00 23.25 7.59
C SER A 225 -8.89 21.76 7.33
N GLU A 226 -8.22 21.37 6.25
CA GLU A 226 -8.03 19.96 5.86
C GLU A 226 -9.38 19.21 5.77
N LYS A 227 -9.61 18.20 6.62
CA LYS A 227 -10.87 17.45 6.72
C LYS A 227 -11.99 18.20 7.45
N THR A 228 -11.65 19.24 8.22
CA THR A 228 -12.58 19.99 9.07
C THR A 228 -13.29 21.09 8.27
N GLY A 229 -14.62 21.03 8.22
CA GLY A 229 -15.48 22.15 7.81
C GLY A 229 -16.48 22.45 8.94
N LEU A 230 -16.51 23.70 9.42
CA LEU A 230 -17.37 24.12 10.53
C LEU A 230 -18.01 25.48 10.24
N SER A 231 -19.32 25.57 10.45
CA SER A 231 -20.02 26.82 10.71
C SER A 231 -20.11 26.97 12.22
N ILE A 232 -19.49 28.00 12.80
CA ILE A 232 -19.38 28.27 14.23
C ILE A 232 -20.22 29.50 14.53
N GLU A 233 -21.24 29.37 15.36
CA GLU A 233 -22.06 30.47 15.84
C GLU A 233 -21.67 30.80 17.28
N TYR A 234 -21.45 32.08 17.57
CA TYR A 234 -21.19 32.57 18.92
C TYR A 234 -22.33 33.43 19.43
N ASN A 235 -22.82 33.10 20.63
CA ASN A 235 -23.86 33.84 21.33
C ASN A 235 -23.24 34.70 22.43
N GLU A 236 -23.29 36.02 22.23
CA GLU A 236 -22.71 37.03 23.11
C GLU A 236 -23.38 37.10 24.49
N ASN A 237 -24.67 36.76 24.59
CA ASN A 237 -25.43 36.89 25.84
C ASN A 237 -25.02 35.86 26.90
N ASN A 238 -24.50 34.70 26.49
CA ASN A 238 -24.11 33.61 27.39
C ASN A 238 -22.68 33.10 27.17
N ASN A 239 -21.93 33.71 26.23
CA ASN A 239 -20.57 33.34 25.85
C ASN A 239 -20.41 31.86 25.43
N THR A 240 -21.42 31.31 24.73
CA THR A 240 -21.40 29.93 24.23
C THR A 240 -21.18 29.85 22.72
N PHE A 241 -20.60 28.72 22.29
CA PHE A 241 -20.43 28.35 20.90
C PHE A 241 -21.42 27.23 20.53
N SER A 242 -22.16 27.41 19.45
CA SER A 242 -22.84 26.34 18.69
C SER A 242 -22.10 26.11 17.38
N TYR A 243 -22.21 24.92 16.79
CA TYR A 243 -21.56 24.60 15.53
C TYR A 243 -22.36 23.63 14.68
N GLU A 244 -22.22 23.77 13.35
CA GLU A 244 -22.72 22.85 12.34
C GLU A 244 -21.51 22.34 11.51
N LYS A 245 -21.43 21.02 11.28
CA LYS A 245 -20.40 20.46 10.40
C LYS A 245 -20.74 20.76 8.95
N LEU A 246 -19.82 21.44 8.24
CA LEU A 246 -19.92 21.70 6.81
C LEU A 246 -19.21 20.60 6.01
N LEU A 247 -19.71 20.33 4.80
CA LEU A 247 -19.06 19.41 3.88
C LEU A 247 -17.74 20.00 3.38
N THR A 248 -16.66 19.24 3.52
CA THR A 248 -15.37 19.54 2.89
C THR A 248 -15.31 18.96 1.49
N CYS A 249 -14.42 19.50 0.65
CA CYS A 249 -14.16 19.00 -0.70
C CYS A 249 -13.07 17.92 -0.68
N ILE A 250 -13.29 16.77 -1.32
CA ILE A 250 -12.36 15.65 -1.40
C ILE A 250 -11.10 16.00 -2.20
N ALA A 251 -11.25 16.70 -3.32
CA ALA A 251 -10.11 17.19 -4.08
C ALA A 251 -9.30 18.24 -3.29
N TYR A 252 -9.96 19.04 -2.44
CA TYR A 252 -9.32 20.18 -1.77
C TYR A 252 -8.85 19.94 -0.32
N LYS A 253 -9.39 18.94 0.39
CA LYS A 253 -9.06 18.60 1.80
C LYS A 253 -7.59 18.27 2.04
N GLN A 254 -6.83 17.95 0.98
CA GLN A 254 -5.40 17.65 1.04
C GLN A 254 -4.52 18.92 1.02
N TYR A 255 -5.10 20.08 0.69
CA TYR A 255 -4.37 21.34 0.58
C TYR A 255 -4.59 22.23 1.81
N ASN A 256 -3.50 22.78 2.35
CA ASN A 256 -3.50 23.87 3.32
C ASN A 256 -2.69 25.06 2.77
N ARG A 257 -2.58 26.16 3.53
CA ARG A 257 -1.79 27.36 3.14
C ARG A 257 -2.22 28.00 1.82
N TYR A 258 -3.50 27.92 1.50
CA TYR A 258 -4.12 28.64 0.39
C TYR A 258 -4.44 30.09 0.77
N ALA A 259 -4.60 30.95 -0.24
CA ALA A 259 -5.30 32.22 -0.08
C ALA A 259 -6.82 31.99 -0.12
N TYR A 260 -7.58 32.82 0.59
CA TYR A 260 -9.04 32.81 0.51
C TYR A 260 -9.60 34.23 0.56
N VAL A 261 -10.78 34.44 -0.05
CA VAL A 261 -11.59 35.65 0.13
C VAL A 261 -13.07 35.27 0.22
N SER A 262 -13.85 36.07 0.96
CA SER A 262 -15.31 35.95 1.02
C SER A 262 -15.94 37.07 0.22
N ILE A 263 -16.81 36.71 -0.74
CA ILE A 263 -17.56 37.64 -1.59
C ILE A 263 -19.03 37.23 -1.49
N ASP A 264 -19.88 38.11 -0.97
CA ASP A 264 -21.32 37.89 -0.77
C ASP A 264 -21.67 36.60 0.00
N ASP A 265 -22.14 35.57 -0.71
CA ASP A 265 -22.49 34.23 -0.22
C ASP A 265 -21.50 33.15 -0.73
N PHE A 266 -20.33 33.53 -1.22
CA PHE A 266 -19.30 32.61 -1.70
C PHE A 266 -17.96 32.81 -0.99
N ILE A 267 -17.27 31.71 -0.69
CA ILE A 267 -15.85 31.72 -0.31
C ILE A 267 -15.04 31.16 -1.47
N PHE A 268 -14.07 31.94 -1.96
CA PHE A 268 -13.14 31.51 -3.00
C PHE A 268 -11.79 31.17 -2.38
N PHE A 269 -11.20 30.08 -2.86
CA PHE A 269 -9.93 29.50 -2.40
C PHE A 269 -8.96 29.44 -3.59
N PHE A 270 -7.74 29.91 -3.37
CA PHE A 270 -6.72 30.08 -4.40
C PHE A 270 -5.42 29.37 -4.02
N GLY A 271 -4.99 28.46 -4.89
CA GLY A 271 -3.73 27.73 -4.72
C GLY A 271 -3.75 26.76 -3.53
N GLY A 272 -2.62 26.64 -2.85
CA GLY A 272 -2.43 25.76 -1.69
C GLY A 272 -1.32 24.71 -1.86
N TRP A 273 -0.94 24.07 -0.77
CA TRP A 273 0.14 23.08 -0.68
C TRP A 273 -0.36 21.80 -0.01
N ASN A 274 0.04 20.63 -0.53
CA ASN A 274 -0.19 19.33 0.11
C ASN A 274 1.12 18.69 0.59
N GLU A 275 1.02 17.69 1.48
CA GLU A 275 2.17 17.04 2.10
C GLU A 275 3.11 16.34 1.10
N LYS A 276 2.58 15.94 -0.07
CA LYS A 276 3.36 15.39 -1.20
C LYS A 276 4.13 16.46 -2.00
N SER A 277 4.15 17.70 -1.51
CA SER A 277 4.81 18.86 -2.13
C SER A 277 4.27 19.27 -3.50
N HIS A 278 3.02 18.92 -3.82
CA HIS A 278 2.32 19.52 -4.96
C HIS A 278 1.72 20.87 -4.56
N PHE A 279 1.91 21.86 -5.43
CA PHE A 279 1.31 23.18 -5.32
C PHE A 279 0.09 23.26 -6.25
N SER A 280 -1.08 23.59 -5.71
CA SER A 280 -2.27 23.81 -6.52
C SER A 280 -2.18 25.14 -7.27
N ASN A 281 -2.61 25.14 -8.54
CA ASN A 281 -3.02 26.34 -9.28
C ASN A 281 -4.56 26.45 -9.39
N GLY A 282 -5.31 25.42 -8.98
CA GLY A 282 -6.76 25.38 -9.07
C GLY A 282 -7.45 26.37 -8.14
N ILE A 283 -8.62 26.83 -8.59
CA ILE A 283 -9.49 27.76 -7.86
C ILE A 283 -10.78 27.03 -7.49
N TYR A 284 -11.13 27.10 -6.22
CA TYR A 284 -12.32 26.44 -5.69
C TYR A 284 -13.26 27.48 -5.07
N LYS A 285 -14.56 27.30 -5.28
CA LYS A 285 -15.65 28.16 -4.79
C LYS A 285 -16.54 27.32 -3.87
N PHE A 286 -16.89 27.85 -2.71
CA PHE A 286 -17.89 27.25 -1.82
C PHE A 286 -19.08 28.18 -1.67
N SER A 287 -20.29 27.70 -2.03
CA SER A 287 -21.56 28.42 -1.81
C SER A 287 -22.00 28.26 -0.36
N LEU A 288 -22.15 29.37 0.36
CA LEU A 288 -22.67 29.39 1.73
C LEU A 288 -24.16 29.06 1.78
N LYS A 289 -24.89 29.43 0.72
CA LYS A 289 -26.33 29.22 0.62
C LYS A 289 -26.68 27.76 0.31
N ASP A 290 -25.99 27.17 -0.65
CA ASP A 290 -26.27 25.81 -1.13
C ASP A 290 -25.40 24.75 -0.44
N LYS A 291 -24.39 25.16 0.34
CA LYS A 291 -23.37 24.33 0.98
C LYS A 291 -22.64 23.40 0.00
N LYS A 292 -22.47 23.86 -1.25
CA LYS A 292 -21.82 23.13 -2.35
C LYS A 292 -20.45 23.71 -2.70
N TRP A 293 -19.55 22.82 -3.11
CA TRP A 293 -18.25 23.15 -3.68
C TRP A 293 -18.31 23.10 -5.21
N THR A 294 -17.60 24.00 -5.87
CA THR A 294 -17.38 24.04 -7.32
C THR A 294 -15.90 24.30 -7.57
N LYS A 295 -15.21 23.42 -8.29
CA LYS A 295 -13.90 23.74 -8.88
C LYS A 295 -14.17 24.58 -10.13
N LEU A 296 -13.53 25.75 -10.24
CA LEU A 296 -13.61 26.55 -11.46
C LEU A 296 -12.67 25.97 -12.52
N GLU A 297 -13.02 26.07 -13.80
CA GLU A 297 -12.10 25.72 -14.91
C GLU A 297 -10.84 26.59 -14.93
N ARG A 298 -10.92 27.78 -14.31
CA ARG A 298 -9.85 28.77 -14.29
C ARG A 298 -8.79 28.42 -13.26
N ILE A 299 -7.54 28.55 -13.67
CA ILE A 299 -6.35 28.33 -12.84
C ILE A 299 -5.58 29.64 -12.63
N LEU A 300 -4.82 29.70 -11.54
CA LEU A 300 -3.77 30.68 -11.34
C LEU A 300 -2.65 30.46 -12.39
N SER A 301 -2.08 31.55 -12.90
CA SER A 301 -0.92 31.51 -13.81
C SER A 301 0.36 30.96 -13.15
N VAL A 302 0.39 30.92 -11.82
CA VAL A 302 1.49 30.37 -11.01
C VAL A 302 0.90 29.56 -9.86
N SER A 303 1.39 28.34 -9.63
CA SER A 303 1.03 27.58 -8.43
C SER A 303 1.64 28.23 -7.19
N LEU A 304 0.80 28.72 -6.29
CA LEU A 304 1.21 29.51 -5.12
C LEU A 304 0.73 28.88 -3.82
N ARG A 305 1.59 28.91 -2.81
CA ARG A 305 1.28 28.65 -1.39
C ARG A 305 1.65 29.83 -0.53
N ASP A 306 1.06 29.91 0.67
CA ASP A 306 1.32 30.95 1.67
C ASP A 306 1.15 32.40 1.12
N CYS A 307 0.32 32.55 0.07
CA CYS A 307 -0.10 33.82 -0.52
C CYS A 307 -1.34 34.39 0.20
N THR A 308 -1.67 35.64 -0.09
CA THR A 308 -2.77 36.34 0.58
C THR A 308 -3.76 36.91 -0.42
N GLY A 309 -5.04 36.54 -0.24
CA GLY A 309 -6.16 37.13 -0.97
C GLY A 309 -6.71 38.33 -0.22
N VAL A 310 -6.97 39.42 -0.92
CA VAL A 310 -7.62 40.61 -0.38
C VAL A 310 -8.51 41.26 -1.44
N ILE A 311 -9.71 41.68 -1.03
CA ILE A 311 -10.62 42.43 -1.90
C ILE A 311 -10.26 43.91 -1.78
N ASN A 312 -10.19 44.63 -2.89
CA ASN A 312 -9.95 46.08 -2.88
C ASN A 312 -11.11 46.85 -2.20
N GLY A 313 -10.85 48.07 -1.71
CA GLY A 313 -11.83 48.78 -0.88
C GLY A 313 -13.10 49.28 -1.60
N ASP A 314 -13.17 49.16 -2.93
CA ASP A 314 -14.36 49.41 -3.75
C ASP A 314 -15.14 48.13 -4.11
N GLY A 315 -14.65 46.94 -3.74
CA GLY A 315 -15.34 45.67 -3.95
C GLY A 315 -15.38 45.17 -5.39
N THR A 316 -14.53 45.68 -6.28
CA THR A 316 -14.54 45.30 -7.71
C THR A 316 -13.53 44.22 -8.09
N HIS A 317 -12.40 44.10 -7.38
CA HIS A 317 -11.29 43.19 -7.71
C HIS A 317 -10.77 42.42 -6.50
N VAL A 318 -10.43 41.15 -6.74
CA VAL A 318 -9.62 40.33 -5.82
C VAL A 318 -8.15 40.48 -6.21
N HIS A 319 -7.32 40.76 -5.23
CA HIS A 319 -5.87 40.79 -5.35
C HIS A 319 -5.25 39.58 -4.64
N ILE A 320 -4.38 38.84 -5.32
CA ILE A 320 -3.56 37.75 -4.75
C ILE A 320 -2.12 38.26 -4.67
N ILE A 321 -1.57 38.30 -3.46
CA ILE A 321 -0.31 38.97 -3.14
C ILE A 321 0.68 37.99 -2.51
N GLY A 322 1.91 37.97 -3.06
CA GLY A 322 3.05 37.20 -2.55
C GLY A 322 2.88 35.67 -2.63
N GLY A 323 3.54 34.99 -1.71
CA GLY A 323 3.54 33.53 -1.58
C GLY A 323 4.88 32.89 -1.95
N SER A 324 4.85 31.58 -2.22
CA SER A 324 5.99 30.82 -2.72
C SER A 324 5.56 29.84 -3.81
N ASN A 325 6.46 29.61 -4.76
CA ASN A 325 6.38 28.60 -5.81
C ASN A 325 7.12 27.29 -5.46
N GLY A 326 7.54 27.13 -4.19
CA GLY A 326 8.30 25.97 -3.70
C GLY A 326 9.81 26.15 -3.65
N LEU A 327 10.38 27.07 -4.42
CA LEU A 327 11.83 27.37 -4.43
C LEU A 327 12.17 28.60 -3.58
N ALA A 328 11.40 29.67 -3.70
CA ALA A 328 11.65 30.94 -3.02
C ALA A 328 10.33 31.68 -2.68
N ALA A 329 10.43 32.75 -1.90
CA ALA A 329 9.34 33.72 -1.76
C ALA A 329 9.21 34.54 -3.06
N THR A 330 7.98 34.82 -3.48
CA THR A 330 7.70 35.51 -4.74
C THR A 330 7.34 36.98 -4.51
N SER A 331 7.59 37.81 -5.53
CA SER A 331 7.12 39.21 -5.63
C SER A 331 5.82 39.33 -6.43
N THR A 332 5.08 38.22 -6.59
CA THR A 332 3.88 38.12 -7.42
C THR A 332 2.73 38.98 -6.87
N HIS A 333 2.07 39.72 -7.75
CA HIS A 333 0.80 40.39 -7.47
C HIS A 333 -0.13 40.17 -8.68
N LEU A 334 -1.23 39.45 -8.47
CA LEU A 334 -2.25 39.20 -9.49
C LEU A 334 -3.55 39.91 -9.10
N ARG A 335 -4.32 40.41 -10.07
CA ARG A 335 -5.71 40.86 -9.87
C ARG A 335 -6.68 40.12 -10.78
N ILE A 336 -7.92 39.93 -10.31
CA ILE A 336 -9.05 39.41 -11.08
C ILE A 336 -10.32 40.20 -10.71
N LYS A 337 -11.20 40.44 -11.68
CA LYS A 337 -12.50 41.08 -11.43
C LYS A 337 -13.47 40.13 -10.75
N ILE A 338 -14.24 40.67 -9.81
CA ILE A 338 -15.25 39.90 -9.08
C ILE A 338 -16.43 39.49 -9.99
N SER A 339 -16.79 40.33 -10.97
CA SER A 339 -17.75 39.99 -12.04
C SER A 339 -17.41 38.68 -12.73
N ASP A 340 -16.12 38.46 -12.96
CA ASP A 340 -15.63 37.36 -13.76
C ASP A 340 -15.65 36.08 -12.92
N LEU A 341 -15.36 36.16 -11.61
CA LEU A 341 -15.47 35.04 -10.66
C LEU A 341 -16.93 34.60 -10.41
N LEU A 342 -17.90 35.50 -10.64
CA LEU A 342 -19.33 35.26 -10.42
C LEU A 342 -20.11 34.92 -11.71
N THR A 343 -19.41 34.55 -12.80
CA THR A 343 -20.06 34.08 -14.03
C THR A 343 -20.89 32.81 -13.80
N LYS A 344 -21.89 32.57 -14.66
CA LYS A 344 -22.69 31.34 -14.64
C LYS A 344 -21.80 30.10 -14.81
N GLU A 345 -22.13 29.05 -14.08
CA GLU A 345 -21.37 27.80 -14.03
C GLU A 345 -21.36 27.10 -15.39
N THR A 346 -20.16 26.73 -15.85
CA THR A 346 -19.95 26.05 -17.13
C THR A 346 -20.33 24.56 -17.04
N GLU A 347 -20.38 23.87 -18.19
CA GLU A 347 -20.78 22.46 -18.20
C GLU A 347 -19.75 21.55 -17.52
N ALA A 348 -18.45 21.83 -17.66
CA ALA A 348 -17.40 21.11 -16.96
C ALA A 348 -17.44 21.33 -15.44
N GLU A 349 -17.73 22.55 -14.98
CA GLU A 349 -17.91 22.86 -13.55
C GLU A 349 -19.09 22.06 -12.95
N ARG A 350 -20.17 21.87 -13.72
CA ARG A 350 -21.32 21.03 -13.32
C ARG A 350 -20.99 19.54 -13.31
N GLN A 351 -20.26 19.05 -14.32
CA GLN A 351 -19.80 17.65 -14.35
C GLN A 351 -18.91 17.35 -13.14
N TRP A 352 -17.98 18.26 -12.82
CA TRP A 352 -17.12 18.12 -11.65
C TRP A 352 -17.90 18.08 -10.32
N ILE A 353 -18.97 18.88 -10.16
CA ILE A 353 -19.85 18.80 -8.97
C ILE A 353 -20.45 17.38 -8.81
N VAL A 354 -20.88 16.74 -9.91
CA VAL A 354 -21.46 15.38 -9.90
C VAL A 354 -20.40 14.32 -9.56
N GLU A 355 -19.18 14.46 -10.08
CA GLU A 355 -18.05 13.57 -9.74
C GLU A 355 -17.66 13.69 -8.26
N GLU A 356 -17.59 14.91 -7.74
CA GLU A 356 -17.32 15.22 -6.33
C GLU A 356 -18.45 14.72 -5.41
N GLU A 357 -19.71 14.73 -5.84
CA GLU A 357 -20.83 14.07 -5.12
C GLU A 357 -20.68 12.53 -5.10
N LYS A 358 -20.29 11.89 -6.22
CA LYS A 358 -20.03 10.44 -6.27
C LYS A 358 -18.85 10.02 -5.40
N ALA A 359 -17.73 10.76 -5.45
CA ALA A 359 -16.55 10.50 -4.64
C ALA A 359 -16.86 10.56 -3.14
N ARG A 360 -17.78 11.45 -2.72
CA ARG A 360 -18.22 11.57 -1.32
C ARG A 360 -19.03 10.39 -0.81
N GLU A 361 -19.91 9.80 -1.63
CA GLU A 361 -20.61 8.60 -1.20
C GLU A 361 -19.66 7.39 -1.08
N ILE A 362 -18.65 7.30 -1.94
CA ILE A 362 -17.57 6.29 -1.85
C ILE A 362 -16.73 6.48 -0.57
N GLU A 363 -16.30 7.70 -0.24
CA GLU A 363 -15.54 7.95 1.00
C GLU A 363 -16.37 7.63 2.26
N LYS A 364 -17.64 7.99 2.27
CA LYS A 364 -18.56 7.69 3.37
C LYS A 364 -18.77 6.18 3.57
N GLN A 365 -18.83 5.39 2.49
CA GLN A 365 -18.85 3.93 2.57
C GLN A 365 -17.53 3.38 3.12
N ASN A 366 -16.39 3.90 2.66
CA ASN A 366 -15.07 3.52 3.18
C ASN A 366 -14.91 3.83 4.67
N GLU A 367 -15.40 4.97 5.17
CA GLU A 367 -15.38 5.29 6.61
C GLU A 367 -16.19 4.29 7.46
N ILE A 368 -17.35 3.84 6.97
CA ILE A 368 -18.16 2.82 7.66
C ILE A 368 -17.38 1.51 7.74
N ILE A 369 -16.82 1.07 6.61
CA ILE A 369 -15.98 -0.14 6.52
C ILE A 369 -14.76 -0.03 7.44
N GLU A 370 -14.07 1.12 7.50
CA GLU A 370 -12.92 1.31 8.40
C GLU A 370 -13.30 1.26 9.89
N ARG A 371 -14.47 1.80 10.28
CA ARG A 371 -14.97 1.70 11.66
C ARG A 371 -15.31 0.27 12.04
N GLU A 372 -15.98 -0.47 11.15
CA GLU A 372 -16.26 -1.90 11.33
C GLU A 372 -14.95 -2.71 11.46
N ILE A 373 -13.98 -2.50 10.57
CA ILE A 373 -12.65 -3.12 10.65
C ILE A 373 -11.97 -2.79 12.00
N LYS A 374 -12.03 -1.54 12.47
CA LYS A 374 -11.43 -1.13 13.76
C LYS A 374 -12.11 -1.79 14.95
N GLN A 375 -13.45 -1.88 14.95
CA GLN A 375 -14.20 -2.56 15.99
C GLN A 375 -13.85 -4.06 16.01
N ILE A 376 -13.78 -4.71 14.85
CA ILE A 376 -13.46 -6.14 14.79
C ILE A 376 -11.98 -6.39 15.15
N LYS A 377 -11.06 -5.49 14.80
CA LYS A 377 -9.65 -5.54 15.27
C LYS A 377 -9.54 -5.53 16.80
N THR A 378 -10.39 -4.76 17.46
CA THR A 378 -10.45 -4.70 18.92
C THR A 378 -10.98 -6.02 19.49
N ASN A 379 -11.99 -6.61 18.85
CA ASN A 379 -12.57 -7.90 19.26
C ASN A 379 -11.61 -9.08 19.07
N SER A 380 -10.86 -9.17 17.96
CA SER A 380 -9.90 -10.28 17.76
C SER A 380 -8.77 -10.23 18.79
N LYS A 381 -8.22 -9.05 19.06
CA LYS A 381 -7.18 -8.88 20.08
C LYS A 381 -7.68 -9.32 21.46
N TYR A 382 -8.91 -8.96 21.81
CA TYR A 382 -9.56 -9.43 23.04
C TYR A 382 -9.72 -10.96 23.09
N ILE A 383 -10.01 -11.61 21.96
CA ILE A 383 -10.12 -13.07 21.85
C ILE A 383 -8.74 -13.73 22.02
N GLU A 384 -7.71 -13.24 21.33
CA GLU A 384 -6.33 -13.71 21.45
C GLU A 384 -5.84 -13.62 22.89
N GLU A 385 -5.88 -12.44 23.51
CA GLU A 385 -5.36 -12.21 24.86
C GLU A 385 -6.07 -13.06 25.93
N ASN A 386 -7.40 -13.23 25.85
CA ASN A 386 -8.16 -13.93 26.89
C ASN A 386 -8.32 -15.45 26.67
N THR A 387 -8.41 -15.93 25.42
CA THR A 387 -8.65 -17.36 25.17
C THR A 387 -7.35 -18.15 24.97
N PHE A 388 -6.36 -17.58 24.28
CA PHE A 388 -5.13 -18.27 23.94
C PHE A 388 -4.23 -18.44 25.17
N GLU A 389 -3.96 -17.37 25.93
CA GLU A 389 -3.13 -17.46 27.14
C GLU A 389 -3.79 -18.31 28.23
N ALA A 390 -5.12 -18.28 28.37
CA ALA A 390 -5.84 -19.17 29.29
C ALA A 390 -5.72 -20.66 28.90
N LEU A 391 -5.73 -20.99 27.60
CA LEU A 391 -5.45 -22.33 27.10
C LEU A 391 -4.00 -22.74 27.34
N LYS A 392 -3.05 -21.87 27.01
CA LYS A 392 -1.60 -22.07 27.17
C LYS A 392 -1.22 -22.33 28.64
N LEU A 393 -1.81 -21.58 29.57
CA LEU A 393 -1.62 -21.74 31.01
C LEU A 393 -2.20 -23.07 31.53
N LYS A 394 -3.39 -23.48 31.06
CA LYS A 394 -3.97 -24.80 31.37
C LYS A 394 -3.11 -25.96 30.85
N VAL A 395 -2.53 -25.84 29.65
CA VAL A 395 -1.64 -26.88 29.10
C VAL A 395 -0.29 -26.91 29.83
N ASN A 396 0.28 -25.75 30.19
CA ASN A 396 1.51 -25.68 31.00
C ASN A 396 1.34 -26.31 32.40
N LEU A 397 0.16 -26.16 33.02
CA LEU A 397 -0.21 -26.90 34.25
C LEU A 397 -0.29 -28.42 34.06
N ALA A 398 -0.61 -28.91 32.85
CA ALA A 398 -0.56 -30.33 32.52
C ALA A 398 0.89 -30.83 32.24
N PHE A 399 1.78 -29.95 31.77
CA PHE A 399 3.20 -30.25 31.53
C PHE A 399 3.99 -30.53 32.81
N SER A 400 3.66 -29.89 33.95
CA SER A 400 4.39 -30.08 35.21
C SER A 400 4.18 -31.47 35.85
N LYS A 401 3.13 -32.20 35.46
CA LYS A 401 2.69 -33.45 36.11
C LYS A 401 3.13 -34.76 35.43
N LYS A 402 3.97 -34.78 34.37
CA LYS A 402 4.28 -36.01 33.58
C LYS A 402 5.77 -36.19 33.18
N LYS A 403 6.23 -37.46 33.14
CA LYS A 403 7.61 -37.89 32.79
C LYS A 403 8.02 -37.58 31.33
N LYS A 404 9.34 -37.34 31.11
CA LYS A 404 9.98 -36.93 29.83
C LYS A 404 9.40 -37.57 28.55
N LYS A 405 9.22 -38.89 28.48
CA LYS A 405 8.76 -39.58 27.24
C LYS A 405 7.31 -39.22 26.81
N LYS A 406 6.46 -38.74 27.71
CA LYS A 406 5.12 -38.18 27.38
C LYS A 406 5.16 -36.67 27.08
N LYS A 407 6.26 -35.98 27.40
CA LYS A 407 6.42 -34.53 27.26
C LYS A 407 6.48 -34.11 25.78
N TRP A 408 7.19 -34.88 24.94
CA TRP A 408 7.25 -34.62 23.49
C TRP A 408 5.89 -34.79 22.79
N LYS A 409 5.12 -35.85 23.10
CA LYS A 409 3.74 -36.01 22.56
C LYS A 409 2.85 -34.81 22.90
N LEU A 410 2.95 -34.27 24.12
CA LEU A 410 2.23 -33.05 24.52
C LEU A 410 2.74 -31.80 23.80
N GLN A 411 4.03 -31.72 23.48
CA GLN A 411 4.63 -30.60 22.74
C GLN A 411 4.25 -30.60 21.25
N VAL A 412 4.11 -31.79 20.64
CA VAL A 412 3.51 -31.95 19.30
C VAL A 412 2.03 -31.57 19.30
N ILE A 413 1.27 -31.93 20.35
CA ILE A 413 -0.12 -31.51 20.50
C ILE A 413 -0.23 -29.98 20.70
N LEU A 414 0.67 -29.38 21.49
CA LEU A 414 0.72 -27.92 21.66
C LEU A 414 0.98 -27.22 20.32
N TYR A 415 1.99 -27.65 19.57
CA TYR A 415 2.29 -27.10 18.25
C TYR A 415 1.11 -27.27 17.26
N LYS A 416 0.42 -28.42 17.28
CA LYS A 416 -0.81 -28.61 16.50
C LYS A 416 -1.93 -27.66 16.92
N ILE A 417 -2.11 -27.39 18.21
CA ILE A 417 -3.14 -26.46 18.71
C ILE A 417 -2.77 -25.02 18.36
N GLU A 418 -1.51 -24.60 18.52
CA GLU A 418 -1.02 -23.28 18.10
C GLU A 418 -1.23 -23.07 16.59
N MET A 419 -0.89 -24.07 15.77
CA MET A 419 -1.08 -24.04 14.31
C MET A 419 -2.56 -24.01 13.88
N ILE A 420 -3.44 -24.75 14.58
CA ILE A 420 -4.89 -24.68 14.34
C ILE A 420 -5.43 -23.30 14.73
N ILE A 421 -5.01 -22.73 15.86
CA ILE A 421 -5.51 -21.41 16.30
C ILE A 421 -5.02 -20.30 15.36
N ASP A 422 -3.76 -20.33 14.92
CA ASP A 422 -3.21 -19.39 13.92
C ASP A 422 -3.96 -19.51 12.57
N SER A 423 -4.25 -20.73 12.13
CA SER A 423 -5.10 -21.00 10.95
C SER A 423 -6.50 -20.39 11.11
N TRP A 424 -7.17 -20.60 12.25
CA TRP A 424 -8.53 -20.07 12.49
C TRP A 424 -8.55 -18.54 12.61
N LEU A 425 -7.56 -17.92 13.27
CA LEU A 425 -7.41 -16.46 13.33
C LEU A 425 -7.20 -15.86 11.93
N ARG A 426 -6.43 -16.55 11.07
CA ARG A 426 -6.20 -16.12 9.69
C ARG A 426 -7.42 -16.33 8.79
N LEU A 427 -8.19 -17.41 8.99
CA LEU A 427 -9.45 -17.66 8.29
C LEU A 427 -10.52 -16.62 8.66
N LEU A 428 -10.60 -16.23 9.94
CA LEU A 428 -11.38 -15.07 10.38
C LEU A 428 -10.88 -13.79 9.70
N SER A 429 -9.57 -13.52 9.72
CA SER A 429 -8.97 -12.33 9.11
C SER A 429 -9.32 -12.20 7.62
N ILE A 430 -9.34 -13.31 6.86
CA ILE A 430 -9.76 -13.32 5.45
C ILE A 430 -11.26 -13.06 5.32
N ARG A 431 -12.11 -13.78 6.07
CA ARG A 431 -13.58 -13.57 6.04
C ARG A 431 -14.03 -12.18 6.45
N ILE A 432 -13.22 -11.49 7.24
CA ILE A 432 -13.48 -10.13 7.76
C ILE A 432 -12.75 -9.07 6.90
N GLY A 433 -12.04 -9.47 5.84
CA GLY A 433 -11.39 -8.54 4.90
C GLY A 433 -10.15 -7.82 5.43
N TRP A 434 -9.50 -8.35 6.47
CA TRP A 434 -8.29 -7.76 7.05
C TRP A 434 -7.06 -7.87 6.15
N ILE A 435 -7.07 -8.85 5.26
CA ILE A 435 -6.06 -9.10 4.25
C ILE A 435 -6.72 -8.83 2.88
N ARG A 436 -6.30 -7.75 2.21
CA ARG A 436 -6.69 -7.46 0.81
C ARG A 436 -5.81 -8.21 -0.20
N ASP A 437 -5.46 -9.46 0.10
CA ASP A 437 -4.72 -10.37 -0.79
C ASP A 437 -5.66 -11.41 -1.43
N PHE A 438 -6.93 -11.08 -1.68
CA PHE A 438 -7.85 -12.00 -2.37
C PHE A 438 -7.40 -12.27 -3.82
N ASP A 439 -6.70 -11.30 -4.43
CA ASP A 439 -6.05 -11.43 -5.75
C ASP A 439 -4.64 -12.07 -5.66
N LYS A 440 -4.17 -12.38 -4.44
CA LYS A 440 -2.94 -13.12 -4.14
C LYS A 440 -3.24 -14.32 -3.25
N ILE A 441 -4.20 -15.14 -3.68
CA ILE A 441 -4.31 -16.53 -3.23
C ILE A 441 -3.11 -17.30 -3.81
N VAL A 442 -1.96 -17.08 -3.19
CA VAL A 442 -0.85 -18.03 -3.24
C VAL A 442 -1.31 -19.25 -2.47
N LEU A 443 -1.55 -20.36 -3.16
CA LEU A 443 -1.70 -21.69 -2.57
C LEU A 443 -0.53 -21.91 -1.60
N ARG A 444 -0.80 -21.87 -0.29
CA ARG A 444 0.26 -22.06 0.70
C ARG A 444 0.17 -23.46 1.27
N TYR A 445 1.19 -24.25 0.95
CA TYR A 445 1.29 -25.59 1.49
C TYR A 445 1.72 -25.52 2.97
N ILE A 446 0.95 -26.19 3.82
CA ILE A 446 1.14 -26.26 5.28
C ILE A 446 1.41 -27.72 5.66
N LEU A 447 2.33 -27.94 6.61
CA LEU A 447 2.65 -29.29 7.10
C LEU A 447 1.48 -29.83 7.94
N VAL A 448 0.65 -30.70 7.38
CA VAL A 448 -0.53 -31.26 8.07
C VAL A 448 -0.18 -32.55 8.83
N SER A 449 0.65 -33.41 8.25
CA SER A 449 1.04 -34.67 8.91
C SER A 449 2.52 -35.04 8.73
N VAL A 450 3.01 -35.81 9.68
CA VAL A 450 4.36 -36.38 9.69
C VAL A 450 4.23 -37.85 10.04
N ILE A 451 4.53 -38.71 9.07
CA ILE A 451 4.50 -40.16 9.24
C ILE A 451 5.91 -40.61 9.61
N PHE A 452 6.04 -41.25 10.78
CA PHE A 452 7.30 -41.78 11.28
C PHE A 452 7.48 -43.21 10.80
N LEU A 453 8.49 -43.46 9.96
CA LEU A 453 8.84 -44.82 9.56
C LEU A 453 9.81 -45.42 10.60
N PRO A 454 9.49 -46.57 11.23
CA PRO A 454 10.32 -47.11 12.31
C PRO A 454 11.74 -47.49 11.88
N ASP A 455 11.87 -48.03 10.68
CA ASP A 455 13.09 -48.71 10.20
C ASP A 455 13.69 -48.02 8.96
N ASP A 456 14.77 -47.32 9.25
CA ASP A 456 15.79 -46.72 8.38
C ASP A 456 15.45 -45.67 7.30
N ASN A 457 16.48 -45.26 6.54
CA ASN A 457 16.49 -44.10 5.65
C ASN A 457 15.58 -44.30 4.43
N VAL A 458 14.62 -43.40 4.26
CA VAL A 458 13.60 -43.43 3.21
C VAL A 458 14.17 -42.80 1.94
N LYS A 459 14.32 -43.59 0.88
CA LYS A 459 14.89 -43.10 -0.38
C LYS A 459 13.86 -42.71 -1.43
N ASN A 460 12.64 -43.25 -1.37
CA ASN A 460 11.60 -42.93 -2.33
C ASN A 460 10.20 -43.14 -1.72
N VAL A 461 9.24 -42.37 -2.20
CA VAL A 461 7.82 -42.43 -1.82
C VAL A 461 6.97 -42.17 -3.06
N LYS A 462 5.83 -42.83 -3.24
CA LYS A 462 4.88 -42.53 -4.32
C LYS A 462 3.44 -42.66 -3.83
N PHE A 463 2.58 -41.75 -4.28
CA PHE A 463 1.13 -41.90 -4.12
C PHE A 463 0.58 -43.01 -5.04
N SER A 464 -0.50 -43.66 -4.59
CA SER A 464 -1.43 -44.37 -5.47
C SER A 464 -2.17 -43.38 -6.39
N PRO A 465 -2.69 -43.82 -7.56
CA PRO A 465 -3.44 -42.94 -8.47
C PRO A 465 -4.68 -42.29 -7.85
N ASP A 466 -5.28 -42.94 -6.85
CA ASP A 466 -6.41 -42.44 -6.07
C ASP A 466 -6.03 -41.46 -4.93
N GLY A 467 -4.73 -41.20 -4.71
CA GLY A 467 -4.22 -40.34 -3.64
C GLY A 467 -4.39 -40.89 -2.20
N THR A 468 -5.10 -41.99 -2.01
CA THR A 468 -5.46 -42.52 -0.67
C THR A 468 -4.31 -43.21 0.04
N LYS A 469 -3.32 -43.72 -0.70
CA LYS A 469 -2.21 -44.52 -0.19
C LYS A 469 -0.88 -43.97 -0.66
N ILE A 470 0.15 -44.18 0.14
CA ILE A 470 1.54 -44.02 -0.27
C ILE A 470 2.28 -45.33 -0.17
N VAL A 471 3.24 -45.54 -1.07
CA VAL A 471 4.25 -46.59 -0.96
C VAL A 471 5.60 -45.95 -0.75
N ALA A 472 6.28 -46.37 0.31
CA ALA A 472 7.61 -45.92 0.68
C ALA A 472 8.62 -47.07 0.55
N TYR A 473 9.85 -46.73 0.18
CA TYR A 473 10.99 -47.65 0.15
C TYR A 473 12.05 -47.24 1.17
N SER A 474 12.50 -48.19 1.99
CA SER A 474 13.58 -48.03 2.98
C SER A 474 14.86 -48.77 2.55
N MET A 475 16.01 -48.31 3.04
CA MET A 475 17.33 -48.94 2.81
C MET A 475 17.40 -50.41 3.26
N ASP A 476 16.50 -50.88 4.14
CA ASP A 476 16.41 -52.27 4.58
C ASP A 476 15.80 -53.23 3.53
N ALA A 477 15.57 -52.72 2.31
CA ALA A 477 14.90 -53.39 1.20
C ALA A 477 13.44 -53.82 1.49
N THR A 478 12.77 -53.11 2.42
CA THR A 478 11.31 -53.16 2.55
C THR A 478 10.63 -52.16 1.63
N ILE A 479 9.52 -52.62 1.04
CA ILE A 479 8.48 -51.76 0.49
C ILE A 479 7.35 -51.74 1.52
N GLN A 480 6.89 -50.54 1.88
CA GLN A 480 5.82 -50.35 2.86
C GLN A 480 4.69 -49.51 2.26
N GLN A 481 3.48 -50.05 2.25
CA GLN A 481 2.27 -49.34 1.85
C GLN A 481 1.58 -48.77 3.10
N TRP A 482 1.20 -47.51 3.04
CA TRP A 482 0.54 -46.77 4.12
C TRP A 482 -0.72 -46.09 3.62
N ASP A 483 -1.71 -45.99 4.50
CA ASP A 483 -2.91 -45.19 4.31
C ASP A 483 -2.61 -43.72 4.69
N VAL A 484 -2.96 -42.77 3.81
CA VAL A 484 -2.59 -41.35 3.98
C VAL A 484 -3.40 -40.70 5.10
N ILE A 485 -4.68 -41.04 5.21
CA ILE A 485 -5.63 -40.40 6.13
C ILE A 485 -5.40 -40.88 7.57
N SER A 486 -5.26 -42.18 7.76
CA SER A 486 -5.09 -42.80 9.08
C SER A 486 -3.64 -42.92 9.54
N GLY A 487 -2.68 -42.84 8.61
CA GLY A 487 -1.25 -42.94 8.91
C GLY A 487 -0.82 -44.33 9.40
N TYR A 488 -1.60 -45.38 9.12
CA TYR A 488 -1.27 -46.77 9.44
C TYR A 488 -0.61 -47.49 8.24
N ASN A 489 0.31 -48.39 8.55
CA ASN A 489 0.87 -49.32 7.57
C ASN A 489 -0.20 -50.36 7.20
N ILE A 490 -0.49 -50.48 5.91
CA ILE A 490 -1.45 -51.44 5.35
C ILE A 490 -0.73 -52.78 5.11
N GLN A 491 0.43 -52.73 4.45
CA GLN A 491 1.14 -53.92 3.99
C GLN A 491 2.64 -53.64 3.86
N MET A 492 3.44 -54.68 4.10
CA MET A 492 4.90 -54.63 3.99
C MET A 492 5.39 -55.84 3.19
N TRP A 493 6.20 -55.57 2.17
CA TRP A 493 6.84 -56.59 1.33
C TRP A 493 8.35 -56.52 1.52
N ARG A 494 8.98 -57.68 1.71
CA ARG A 494 10.45 -57.83 1.80
C ARG A 494 10.95 -58.49 0.52
N GLY A 495 11.87 -57.83 -0.18
CA GLY A 495 12.46 -58.33 -1.41
C GLY A 495 13.94 -57.96 -1.52
N ASN A 496 14.69 -58.60 -2.42
CA ASN A 496 16.09 -58.27 -2.65
C ASN A 496 16.21 -57.06 -3.61
N ILE A 497 15.73 -55.92 -3.12
CA ILE A 497 15.52 -54.67 -3.88
C ILE A 497 16.80 -53.84 -3.87
N GLY A 498 17.05 -53.10 -4.95
CA GLY A 498 18.35 -52.47 -5.20
C GLY A 498 18.58 -51.16 -4.45
N TYR A 499 19.87 -50.80 -4.29
CA TYR A 499 20.33 -49.50 -3.78
C TYR A 499 19.79 -48.26 -4.53
N SER A 500 19.04 -48.43 -5.62
CA SER A 500 18.32 -47.34 -6.29
C SER A 500 17.00 -46.97 -5.62
N GLY A 501 16.32 -47.91 -4.94
CA GLY A 501 15.07 -47.64 -4.23
C GLY A 501 13.94 -47.08 -5.09
N LEU A 502 13.97 -47.32 -6.41
CA LEU A 502 12.99 -46.80 -7.34
C LEU A 502 11.72 -47.63 -7.29
N ILE A 503 10.59 -46.96 -7.08
CA ILE A 503 9.27 -47.57 -6.99
C ILE A 503 8.22 -46.69 -7.68
N GLN A 504 7.21 -47.31 -8.28
CA GLN A 504 6.08 -46.60 -8.89
C GLN A 504 4.83 -47.49 -8.95
N PHE A 505 3.65 -46.90 -8.73
CA PHE A 505 2.37 -47.51 -9.09
C PHE A 505 2.12 -47.44 -10.61
N SER A 506 1.42 -48.45 -11.13
CA SER A 506 0.72 -48.37 -12.42
C SER A 506 -0.42 -47.35 -12.36
N PRO A 507 -0.85 -46.76 -13.50
CA PRO A 507 -1.93 -45.77 -13.52
C PRO A 507 -3.29 -46.30 -13.02
N ASP A 508 -3.51 -47.62 -13.08
CA ASP A 508 -4.73 -48.26 -12.56
C ASP A 508 -4.62 -48.67 -11.07
N GLY A 509 -3.47 -48.43 -10.44
CA GLY A 509 -3.21 -48.71 -9.03
C GLY A 509 -3.09 -50.19 -8.64
N LYS A 510 -3.12 -51.12 -9.60
CA LYS A 510 -3.11 -52.58 -9.33
C LYS A 510 -1.72 -53.19 -9.32
N THR A 511 -0.74 -52.57 -9.99
CA THR A 511 0.63 -53.08 -10.10
C THR A 511 1.61 -52.06 -9.52
N ILE A 512 2.68 -52.53 -8.88
CA ILE A 512 3.85 -51.74 -8.50
C ILE A 512 5.06 -52.22 -9.33
N ALA A 513 5.80 -51.28 -9.92
CA ALA A 513 7.13 -51.54 -10.46
C ALA A 513 8.20 -51.16 -9.43
N ALA A 514 9.15 -52.05 -9.17
CA ALA A 514 10.27 -51.83 -8.24
C ALA A 514 11.61 -52.26 -8.87
N CYS A 515 12.68 -51.47 -8.69
CA CYS A 515 14.01 -51.79 -9.24
C CYS A 515 14.87 -52.62 -8.28
N LEU A 516 15.37 -53.75 -8.76
CA LEU A 516 16.14 -54.71 -7.96
C LEU A 516 17.66 -54.48 -7.99
N SER A 517 18.38 -55.13 -7.08
CA SER A 517 19.84 -55.07 -6.97
C SER A 517 20.55 -55.71 -8.19
N ASP A 518 19.90 -56.69 -8.82
CA ASP A 518 20.32 -57.39 -10.04
C ASP A 518 20.11 -56.56 -11.34
N CYS A 519 19.79 -55.26 -11.22
CA CYS A 519 19.48 -54.35 -12.33
C CYS A 519 18.25 -54.75 -13.18
N SER A 520 17.37 -55.60 -12.64
CA SER A 520 16.05 -55.89 -13.22
C SER A 520 14.92 -55.08 -12.58
N ILE A 521 13.74 -55.08 -13.20
CA ILE A 521 12.52 -54.48 -12.67
C ILE A 521 11.54 -55.58 -12.30
N GLN A 522 11.04 -55.57 -11.07
CA GLN A 522 10.01 -56.48 -10.59
C GLN A 522 8.65 -55.79 -10.71
N LEU A 523 7.66 -56.49 -11.28
CA LEU A 523 6.25 -56.08 -11.27
C LEU A 523 5.52 -56.90 -10.19
N LEU A 524 4.89 -56.20 -9.25
CA LEU A 524 4.21 -56.76 -8.08
C LEU A 524 2.71 -56.43 -8.14
N ASP A 525 1.85 -57.42 -7.85
CA ASP A 525 0.43 -57.18 -7.64
C ASP A 525 0.19 -56.50 -6.28
N VAL A 526 -0.54 -55.38 -6.27
CA VAL A 526 -0.75 -54.53 -5.08
C VAL A 526 -1.60 -55.22 -4.02
N HIS A 527 -2.52 -56.11 -4.40
CA HIS A 527 -3.42 -56.75 -3.45
C HIS A 527 -2.77 -57.96 -2.75
N SER A 528 -2.10 -58.82 -3.51
CA SER A 528 -1.49 -60.06 -3.02
C SER A 528 -0.03 -59.93 -2.65
N GLY A 529 0.67 -58.88 -3.10
CA GLY A 529 2.10 -58.70 -2.91
C GLY A 529 2.99 -59.65 -3.70
N LYS A 530 2.43 -60.38 -4.67
CA LYS A 530 3.15 -61.41 -5.44
C LYS A 530 3.84 -60.80 -6.66
N GLU A 531 5.01 -61.35 -7.00
CA GLU A 531 5.69 -61.08 -8.27
C GLU A 531 4.83 -61.60 -9.43
N LEU A 532 4.35 -60.68 -10.26
CA LEU A 532 3.67 -60.98 -11.51
C LEU A 532 4.70 -61.31 -12.60
N MET A 533 5.79 -60.54 -12.66
CA MET A 533 6.74 -60.57 -13.76
C MET A 533 8.07 -59.89 -13.40
N ARG A 534 9.13 -60.20 -14.14
CA ARG A 534 10.44 -59.54 -14.00
C ARG A 534 11.04 -59.17 -15.36
N LEU A 535 11.35 -57.89 -15.53
CA LEU A 535 11.92 -57.31 -16.74
C LEU A 535 13.46 -57.29 -16.60
N ARG A 536 14.15 -58.13 -17.37
CA ARG A 536 15.61 -58.29 -17.34
C ARG A 536 16.22 -57.79 -18.65
N GLY A 537 17.27 -56.98 -18.58
CA GLY A 537 18.04 -56.60 -19.77
C GLY A 537 19.10 -55.52 -19.56
N HIS A 538 18.92 -54.59 -18.61
CA HIS A 538 19.94 -53.59 -18.29
C HIS A 538 21.17 -54.25 -17.60
N PRO A 539 22.40 -54.01 -18.06
CA PRO A 539 23.64 -54.53 -17.46
C PRO A 539 24.19 -53.63 -16.35
N LYS A 540 23.55 -52.48 -16.09
CA LYS A 540 23.92 -51.52 -15.04
C LYS A 540 22.68 -50.97 -14.35
N ARG A 541 22.89 -50.39 -13.17
CA ARG A 541 21.86 -49.80 -12.29
C ARG A 541 20.83 -48.99 -13.07
N ILE A 542 19.56 -49.28 -12.81
CA ILE A 542 18.42 -48.49 -13.26
C ILE A 542 18.30 -47.25 -12.36
N SER A 543 18.16 -46.09 -12.98
CA SER A 543 18.14 -44.76 -12.37
C SER A 543 16.77 -44.08 -12.41
N SER A 544 15.92 -44.44 -13.37
CA SER A 544 14.52 -44.03 -13.41
C SER A 544 13.64 -45.09 -14.09
N ILE A 545 12.37 -45.15 -13.68
CA ILE A 545 11.32 -45.95 -14.28
C ILE A 545 10.05 -45.11 -14.39
N GLN A 546 9.29 -45.29 -15.48
CA GLN A 546 7.95 -44.72 -15.58
C GLN A 546 6.98 -45.59 -16.39
N PHE A 547 5.77 -45.80 -15.87
CA PHE A 547 4.64 -46.27 -16.67
C PHE A 547 4.13 -45.17 -17.61
N SER A 548 3.76 -45.55 -18.84
CA SER A 548 2.93 -44.74 -19.72
C SER A 548 1.58 -44.43 -19.06
N PRO A 549 0.95 -43.27 -19.30
CA PRO A 549 -0.38 -42.92 -18.76
C PRO A 549 -1.48 -43.98 -18.99
N ASN A 550 -1.42 -44.76 -20.07
CA ASN A 550 -2.36 -45.85 -20.36
C ASN A 550 -2.02 -47.20 -19.71
N GLY A 551 -0.92 -47.28 -18.96
CA GLY A 551 -0.45 -48.47 -18.23
C GLY A 551 0.14 -49.61 -19.07
N LYS A 552 0.11 -49.54 -20.41
CA LYS A 552 0.53 -50.66 -21.30
C LYS A 552 2.04 -50.76 -21.46
N ILE A 553 2.74 -49.64 -21.35
CA ILE A 553 4.18 -49.54 -21.56
C ILE A 553 4.86 -49.11 -20.25
N LEU A 554 6.03 -49.67 -19.96
CA LEU A 554 6.97 -49.18 -18.96
C LEU A 554 8.24 -48.71 -19.68
N VAL A 555 8.82 -47.59 -19.27
CA VAL A 555 10.14 -47.15 -19.71
C VAL A 555 11.13 -47.15 -18.55
N SER A 556 12.40 -47.47 -18.83
CA SER A 556 13.45 -47.52 -17.81
C SER A 556 14.75 -46.91 -18.31
N GLY A 557 15.35 -46.01 -17.51
CA GLY A 557 16.65 -45.40 -17.77
C GLY A 557 17.73 -46.02 -16.91
N SER A 558 18.95 -46.15 -17.45
CA SER A 558 20.05 -46.80 -16.77
C SER A 558 21.37 -46.03 -16.91
N SER A 559 22.30 -46.32 -15.98
CA SER A 559 23.70 -45.95 -16.07
C SER A 559 24.49 -46.70 -17.17
N ASP A 560 23.80 -47.52 -17.98
CA ASP A 560 24.31 -48.03 -19.27
C ASP A 560 24.22 -47.03 -20.43
N THR A 561 23.76 -45.79 -20.17
CA THR A 561 23.53 -44.69 -21.15
C THR A 561 22.35 -44.92 -22.10
N THR A 562 21.62 -46.02 -21.92
CA THR A 562 20.44 -46.39 -22.71
C THR A 562 19.16 -46.33 -21.87
N PHE A 563 18.03 -46.17 -22.57
CA PHE A 563 16.73 -46.46 -22.01
C PHE A 563 16.02 -47.56 -22.78
N ARG A 564 15.14 -48.28 -22.10
CA ARG A 564 14.38 -49.40 -22.66
C ARG A 564 12.90 -49.16 -22.51
N ILE A 565 12.15 -49.70 -23.46
CA ILE A 565 10.70 -49.64 -23.56
C ILE A 565 10.19 -51.07 -23.48
N TRP A 566 9.34 -51.36 -22.51
CA TRP A 566 8.83 -52.68 -22.18
C TRP A 566 7.32 -52.72 -22.38
N ASP A 567 6.81 -53.82 -22.92
CA ASP A 567 5.37 -54.12 -22.87
C ASP A 567 5.03 -54.75 -21.52
N VAL A 568 4.09 -54.15 -20.78
CA VAL A 568 3.76 -54.53 -19.40
C VAL A 568 3.01 -55.86 -19.32
N ASN A 569 2.29 -56.25 -20.39
CA ASN A 569 1.48 -57.46 -20.40
C ASN A 569 2.30 -58.73 -20.67
N SER A 570 3.31 -58.61 -21.54
CA SER A 570 4.15 -59.74 -21.98
C SER A 570 5.55 -59.73 -21.35
N GLY A 571 6.01 -58.60 -20.82
CA GLY A 571 7.34 -58.43 -20.24
C GLY A 571 8.47 -58.27 -21.25
N ASN A 572 8.13 -58.24 -22.55
CA ASN A 572 9.12 -58.17 -23.61
C ASN A 572 9.70 -56.76 -23.75
N GLU A 573 10.99 -56.70 -24.05
CA GLU A 573 11.65 -55.47 -24.49
C GLU A 573 11.18 -55.16 -25.92
N LEU A 574 10.45 -54.05 -26.08
CA LEU A 574 10.03 -53.55 -27.39
C LEU A 574 11.19 -52.88 -28.12
N ARG A 575 11.94 -52.03 -27.40
CA ARG A 575 13.11 -51.28 -27.91
C ARG A 575 14.10 -50.93 -26.82
N ARG A 576 15.36 -50.80 -27.23
CA ARG A 576 16.46 -50.16 -26.50
C ARG A 576 16.98 -48.99 -27.32
N LEU A 577 17.07 -47.81 -26.70
CA LEU A 577 17.47 -46.57 -27.34
C LEU A 577 18.70 -45.99 -26.65
N ALA A 578 19.66 -45.53 -27.45
CA ALA A 578 20.94 -44.97 -27.04
C ALA A 578 21.14 -43.61 -27.73
N GLY A 579 21.95 -42.73 -27.11
CA GLY A 579 22.20 -41.38 -27.64
C GLY A 579 22.61 -40.34 -26.58
N HIS A 580 22.55 -40.70 -25.30
CA HIS A 580 23.19 -39.97 -24.21
C HIS A 580 24.68 -40.32 -24.10
N LEU A 581 25.47 -39.37 -23.59
CA LEU A 581 26.91 -39.55 -23.37
C LEU A 581 27.26 -39.99 -21.94
N ASP A 582 26.30 -39.93 -21.03
CA ASP A 582 26.45 -40.25 -19.60
C ASP A 582 25.25 -41.08 -19.10
N SER A 583 25.24 -41.45 -17.82
CA SER A 583 24.11 -42.11 -17.16
C SER A 583 22.84 -41.31 -17.39
N ILE A 584 21.75 -41.99 -17.78
CA ILE A 584 20.42 -41.37 -17.70
C ILE A 584 20.11 -41.16 -16.22
N THR A 585 19.53 -40.02 -15.86
CA THR A 585 19.18 -39.63 -14.49
C THR A 585 17.68 -39.68 -14.26
N ASN A 586 16.89 -39.12 -15.19
CA ASN A 586 15.44 -39.28 -15.18
C ASN A 586 14.84 -39.51 -16.58
N ILE A 587 13.63 -40.06 -16.61
CA ILE A 587 12.79 -40.26 -17.80
C ILE A 587 11.36 -39.87 -17.44
N ASN A 588 10.71 -39.08 -18.28
CA ASN A 588 9.28 -38.77 -18.16
C ASN A 588 8.54 -38.87 -19.50
N PHE A 589 7.30 -39.34 -19.49
CA PHE A 589 6.36 -39.28 -20.60
C PHE A 589 5.81 -37.87 -20.79
N SER A 590 5.44 -37.52 -22.04
CA SER A 590 4.56 -36.39 -22.33
C SER A 590 3.12 -36.70 -21.90
N PRO A 591 2.28 -35.68 -21.61
CA PRO A 591 0.88 -35.88 -21.22
C PRO A 591 0.06 -36.65 -22.26
N ASP A 592 0.33 -36.42 -23.55
CA ASP A 592 -0.31 -37.11 -24.68
C ASP A 592 0.25 -38.52 -24.94
N SER A 593 1.24 -38.97 -24.16
CA SER A 593 1.97 -40.24 -24.29
C SER A 593 2.75 -40.44 -25.60
N ASN A 594 2.81 -39.46 -26.51
CA ASN A 594 3.46 -39.61 -27.82
C ASN A 594 4.99 -39.43 -27.75
N PHE A 595 5.48 -38.77 -26.70
CA PHE A 595 6.89 -38.44 -26.52
C PHE A 595 7.41 -38.86 -25.14
N ILE A 596 8.73 -39.00 -25.07
CA ILE A 596 9.49 -39.25 -23.85
C ILE A 596 10.58 -38.19 -23.74
N VAL A 597 10.71 -37.54 -22.59
CA VAL A 597 11.85 -36.71 -22.23
C VAL A 597 12.83 -37.52 -21.38
N THR A 598 14.13 -37.43 -21.70
CA THR A 598 15.20 -38.10 -20.97
C THR A 598 16.26 -37.10 -20.52
N ALA A 599 16.70 -37.23 -19.27
CA ALA A 599 17.71 -36.38 -18.62
C ALA A 599 19.03 -37.15 -18.43
N SER A 600 20.16 -36.46 -18.66
CA SER A 600 21.54 -36.99 -18.49
C SER A 600 22.54 -35.83 -18.67
N ASP A 601 23.47 -35.92 -19.62
CA ASP A 601 24.33 -34.86 -20.17
C ASP A 601 23.55 -33.67 -20.78
N ALA A 602 22.36 -33.93 -21.32
CA ALA A 602 21.42 -32.94 -21.82
C ALA A 602 20.00 -33.53 -21.83
N VAL A 603 18.99 -32.66 -21.91
CA VAL A 603 17.59 -33.05 -22.06
C VAL A 603 17.32 -33.44 -23.52
N ARG A 604 16.79 -34.64 -23.77
CA ARG A 604 16.44 -35.15 -25.11
C ARG A 604 14.96 -35.54 -25.18
N ILE A 605 14.34 -35.32 -26.33
CA ILE A 605 12.93 -35.64 -26.62
C ILE A 605 12.88 -36.73 -27.69
N TRP A 606 12.19 -37.83 -27.42
CA TRP A 606 12.06 -38.99 -28.29
C TRP A 606 10.59 -39.22 -28.63
N ASN A 607 10.29 -39.60 -29.88
CA ASN A 607 8.94 -40.01 -30.26
C ASN A 607 8.77 -41.52 -30.01
N ILE A 608 7.67 -41.92 -29.38
CA ILE A 608 7.49 -43.31 -28.94
C ILE A 608 7.03 -44.26 -30.06
N THR A 609 6.44 -43.73 -31.13
CA THR A 609 5.90 -44.52 -32.25
C THR A 609 6.99 -44.82 -33.28
N SER A 610 7.83 -43.83 -33.59
CA SER A 610 8.97 -43.98 -34.51
C SER A 610 10.26 -44.41 -33.82
N TYR A 611 10.34 -44.28 -32.50
CA TYR A 611 11.54 -44.51 -31.69
C TYR A 611 12.74 -43.61 -32.04
N THR A 612 12.50 -42.47 -32.68
CA THR A 612 13.53 -41.52 -33.12
C THR A 612 13.73 -40.39 -32.12
N LEU A 613 14.98 -39.92 -31.99
CA LEU A 613 15.29 -38.64 -31.36
C LEU A 613 14.64 -37.51 -32.18
N VAL A 614 13.77 -36.73 -31.55
CA VAL A 614 13.10 -35.57 -32.16
C VAL A 614 13.92 -34.31 -31.93
N ARG A 615 14.46 -34.13 -30.71
CA ARG A 615 15.11 -32.89 -30.30
C ARG A 615 16.09 -33.10 -29.14
N THR A 616 17.12 -32.28 -29.08
CA THR A 616 18.02 -32.13 -27.92
C THR A 616 17.97 -30.69 -27.46
N CYS A 617 17.60 -30.46 -26.20
CA CYS A 617 17.58 -29.12 -25.61
C CYS A 617 18.97 -28.81 -25.05
N THR A 618 19.77 -28.08 -25.83
CA THR A 618 21.16 -27.71 -25.49
C THR A 618 21.23 -26.28 -24.96
N GLY A 619 21.60 -26.11 -23.69
CA GLY A 619 21.81 -24.78 -23.07
C GLY A 619 23.19 -24.60 -22.43
N THR A 620 23.69 -25.61 -21.71
CA THR A 620 24.94 -25.57 -20.95
C THR A 620 25.56 -26.96 -20.82
N LYS A 621 26.87 -27.05 -20.55
CA LYS A 621 27.51 -28.30 -20.12
C LYS A 621 27.22 -28.54 -18.63
N GLY A 622 26.57 -29.64 -18.28
CA GLY A 622 26.34 -30.04 -16.90
C GLY A 622 25.38 -31.22 -16.80
N THR A 623 25.43 -31.97 -15.70
CA THR A 623 24.51 -33.08 -15.46
C THR A 623 23.11 -32.56 -15.11
N VAL A 624 22.11 -32.99 -15.87
CA VAL A 624 20.69 -32.81 -15.58
C VAL A 624 20.30 -33.83 -14.51
N THR A 625 19.70 -33.40 -13.40
CA THR A 625 19.25 -34.30 -12.33
C THR A 625 17.81 -34.77 -12.53
N ASP A 626 16.96 -33.89 -13.09
CA ASP A 626 15.54 -34.16 -13.33
C ASP A 626 15.05 -33.42 -14.59
N ALA A 627 14.06 -33.96 -15.30
CA ALA A 627 13.34 -33.28 -16.37
C ALA A 627 11.91 -33.82 -16.53
N GLN A 628 10.93 -32.93 -16.68
CA GLN A 628 9.52 -33.26 -16.84
C GLN A 628 8.87 -32.30 -17.86
N PHE A 629 7.94 -32.80 -18.67
CA PHE A 629 7.04 -31.95 -19.45
C PHE A 629 6.11 -31.17 -18.52
N SER A 630 5.78 -29.92 -18.90
CA SER A 630 4.59 -29.27 -18.36
C SER A 630 3.33 -30.06 -18.77
N PRO A 631 2.24 -30.06 -17.96
CA PRO A 631 1.09 -30.90 -18.26
C PRO A 631 0.26 -30.50 -19.49
N ASP A 632 0.50 -29.31 -20.06
CA ASP A 632 0.01 -28.90 -21.38
C ASP A 632 0.85 -29.47 -22.55
N GLY A 633 2.02 -30.06 -22.26
CA GLY A 633 2.97 -30.59 -23.23
C GLY A 633 3.80 -29.53 -23.99
N LEU A 634 3.65 -28.24 -23.68
CA LEU A 634 4.29 -27.15 -24.43
C LEU A 634 5.72 -26.83 -23.96
N CYS A 635 6.01 -27.04 -22.68
CA CYS A 635 7.30 -26.76 -22.07
C CYS A 635 7.94 -28.03 -21.47
N ILE A 636 9.24 -27.99 -21.26
CA ILE A 636 9.98 -28.92 -20.40
C ILE A 636 10.66 -28.13 -19.31
N VAL A 637 10.40 -28.50 -18.07
CA VAL A 637 11.15 -28.01 -16.92
C VAL A 637 12.26 -29.01 -16.61
N SER A 638 13.45 -28.53 -16.26
CA SER A 638 14.61 -29.37 -15.97
C SER A 638 15.45 -28.83 -14.81
N CYS A 639 15.94 -29.72 -13.96
CA CYS A 639 16.83 -29.42 -12.85
C CYS A 639 18.25 -29.82 -13.19
N TRP A 640 19.21 -28.98 -12.81
CA TRP A 640 20.62 -29.14 -13.17
C TRP A 640 21.50 -29.15 -11.92
N ALA A 641 22.65 -29.84 -12.02
CA ALA A 641 23.64 -29.91 -10.95
C ALA A 641 24.21 -28.54 -10.53
N ASP A 642 24.08 -27.51 -11.39
CA ASP A 642 24.49 -26.11 -11.13
C ASP A 642 23.49 -25.31 -10.27
N HIS A 643 22.54 -25.99 -9.63
CA HIS A 643 21.55 -25.44 -8.70
C HIS A 643 20.45 -24.59 -9.36
N LYS A 644 20.34 -24.62 -10.69
CA LYS A 644 19.34 -23.87 -11.45
C LYS A 644 18.27 -24.78 -12.04
N ILE A 645 17.05 -24.25 -12.12
CA ILE A 645 15.95 -24.86 -12.87
C ILE A 645 15.85 -24.13 -14.21
N ARG A 646 15.67 -24.86 -15.31
CA ARG A 646 15.58 -24.31 -16.67
C ARG A 646 14.28 -24.77 -17.34
N ILE A 647 13.57 -23.82 -17.93
CA ILE A 647 12.35 -24.06 -18.70
C ILE A 647 12.71 -23.94 -20.19
N PHE A 648 12.37 -24.96 -20.97
CA PHE A 648 12.58 -25.05 -22.41
C PHE A 648 11.25 -25.14 -23.15
N ASP A 649 11.16 -24.57 -24.34
CA ASP A 649 10.04 -24.77 -25.26
C ASP A 649 10.20 -26.13 -25.98
N VAL A 650 9.13 -26.93 -26.03
CA VAL A 650 9.16 -28.25 -26.69
C VAL A 650 9.25 -28.11 -28.21
N ALA A 651 8.62 -27.09 -28.79
CA ALA A 651 8.54 -26.92 -30.24
C ALA A 651 9.89 -26.56 -30.86
N SER A 652 10.62 -25.61 -30.26
CA SER A 652 11.95 -25.17 -30.70
C SER A 652 13.11 -25.90 -30.01
N GLY A 653 12.94 -26.34 -28.76
CA GLY A 653 14.01 -26.84 -27.89
C GLY A 653 14.89 -25.75 -27.27
N THR A 654 14.50 -24.48 -27.42
CA THR A 654 15.25 -23.34 -26.90
C THR A 654 14.92 -23.10 -25.42
N GLN A 655 15.88 -22.57 -24.67
CA GLN A 655 15.69 -22.23 -23.26
C GLN A 655 14.87 -20.94 -23.16
N ILE A 656 13.67 -21.01 -22.58
CA ILE A 656 12.80 -19.86 -22.33
C ILE A 656 13.28 -19.12 -21.07
N LYS A 657 13.59 -19.86 -20.00
CA LYS A 657 13.77 -19.27 -18.66
C LYS A 657 14.76 -20.04 -17.78
N ILE A 658 15.32 -19.32 -16.82
CA ILE A 658 16.13 -19.85 -15.72
C ILE A 658 15.50 -19.38 -14.40
N LEU A 659 15.37 -20.28 -13.43
CA LEU A 659 15.00 -19.98 -12.05
C LEU A 659 16.23 -20.21 -11.16
N GLU A 660 16.56 -19.22 -10.34
CA GLU A 660 17.74 -19.21 -9.47
C GLU A 660 17.33 -18.95 -8.03
N GLY A 661 17.99 -19.63 -7.08
CA GLY A 661 17.81 -19.36 -5.65
C GLY A 661 18.16 -20.53 -4.73
N HIS A 662 18.10 -21.77 -5.22
CA HIS A 662 18.64 -22.92 -4.49
C HIS A 662 20.16 -22.80 -4.32
N SER A 663 20.68 -23.15 -3.14
CA SER A 663 22.11 -23.08 -2.82
C SER A 663 22.78 -24.47 -2.76
N GLY A 664 22.18 -25.46 -3.41
CA GLY A 664 22.60 -26.85 -3.39
C GLY A 664 21.95 -27.64 -4.52
N VAL A 665 22.48 -28.81 -4.83
CA VAL A 665 22.00 -29.66 -5.92
C VAL A 665 20.52 -29.96 -5.75
N ILE A 666 19.74 -29.72 -6.81
CA ILE A 666 18.30 -30.00 -6.86
C ILE A 666 18.15 -31.48 -7.21
N ASN A 667 17.53 -32.25 -6.31
CA ASN A 667 17.50 -33.71 -6.39
C ASN A 667 16.18 -34.27 -6.96
N GLY A 668 15.15 -33.44 -7.07
CA GLY A 668 13.86 -33.82 -7.62
C GLY A 668 12.92 -32.64 -7.77
N MET A 669 11.96 -32.79 -8.67
CA MET A 669 11.00 -31.76 -9.03
C MET A 669 9.64 -32.38 -9.39
N THR A 670 8.60 -31.58 -9.22
CA THR A 670 7.23 -31.93 -9.63
C THR A 670 6.48 -30.65 -10.00
N ILE A 671 5.57 -30.72 -10.98
CA ILE A 671 4.72 -29.61 -11.40
C ILE A 671 3.32 -29.84 -10.82
N LEU A 672 2.70 -28.81 -10.26
CA LEU A 672 1.35 -28.88 -9.70
C LEU A 672 0.28 -29.09 -10.79
N SER A 673 -0.88 -29.58 -10.38
CA SER A 673 -2.08 -29.72 -11.23
C SER A 673 -2.68 -28.38 -11.68
N ASP A 674 -2.24 -27.26 -11.08
CA ASP A 674 -2.57 -25.90 -11.51
C ASP A 674 -1.88 -25.50 -12.83
N TYR A 675 -0.89 -26.28 -13.28
CA TYR A 675 -0.05 -26.07 -14.45
C TYR A 675 0.84 -24.81 -14.41
N GLN A 676 0.83 -24.08 -13.31
CA GLN A 676 1.49 -22.79 -13.12
C GLN A 676 2.63 -22.87 -12.09
N THR A 677 2.62 -23.85 -11.18
CA THR A 677 3.59 -23.94 -10.08
C THR A 677 4.55 -25.12 -10.24
N ILE A 678 5.86 -24.84 -10.15
CA ILE A 678 6.93 -25.84 -10.06
C ILE A 678 7.31 -25.99 -8.60
N VAL A 679 7.45 -27.23 -8.12
CA VAL A 679 7.95 -27.54 -6.77
C VAL A 679 9.26 -28.32 -6.87
N SER A 680 10.33 -27.81 -6.25
CA SER A 680 11.67 -28.41 -6.29
C SER A 680 12.22 -28.70 -4.90
N CYS A 681 12.95 -29.81 -4.75
CA CYS A 681 13.64 -30.17 -3.52
C CYS A 681 15.17 -30.21 -3.69
N SER A 682 15.91 -29.69 -2.72
CA SER A 682 17.36 -29.52 -2.81
C SER A 682 18.13 -29.99 -1.57
N TYR A 683 19.41 -30.26 -1.77
CA TYR A 683 20.40 -30.49 -0.72
C TYR A 683 20.67 -29.24 0.14
N ASP A 684 20.12 -28.06 -0.22
CA ASP A 684 20.06 -26.88 0.67
C ASP A 684 19.07 -27.03 1.85
N LYS A 685 18.43 -28.20 1.98
CA LYS A 685 17.45 -28.56 3.02
C LYS A 685 16.15 -27.76 2.92
N THR A 686 15.83 -27.26 1.73
CA THR A 686 14.56 -26.60 1.44
C THR A 686 13.78 -27.29 0.34
N ILE A 687 12.46 -27.09 0.38
CA ILE A 687 11.60 -27.25 -0.79
C ILE A 687 11.16 -25.84 -1.20
N ARG A 688 11.14 -25.55 -2.50
CA ARG A 688 10.70 -24.26 -3.03
C ARG A 688 9.60 -24.43 -4.06
N LEU A 689 8.63 -23.55 -4.00
CA LEU A 689 7.57 -23.38 -4.98
C LEU A 689 7.91 -22.17 -5.84
N TRP A 690 7.74 -22.31 -7.16
CA TRP A 690 8.06 -21.29 -8.15
C TRP A 690 6.91 -21.11 -9.12
N ASP A 691 6.65 -19.87 -9.51
CA ASP A 691 5.73 -19.55 -10.59
C ASP A 691 6.43 -19.82 -11.93
N MET A 692 5.84 -20.65 -12.79
CA MET A 692 6.37 -21.03 -14.10
C MET A 692 6.34 -19.84 -15.08
N HIS A 693 5.31 -19.00 -15.04
CA HIS A 693 5.12 -17.86 -15.93
C HIS A 693 5.93 -16.64 -15.46
N LEU A 694 5.76 -16.23 -14.21
CA LEU A 694 6.46 -15.10 -13.60
C LEU A 694 7.92 -15.42 -13.30
N GLY A 695 8.26 -16.69 -13.03
CA GLY A 695 9.63 -17.14 -12.76
C GLY A 695 10.17 -16.67 -11.42
N ILE A 696 9.28 -16.45 -10.46
CA ILE A 696 9.60 -15.98 -9.11
C ILE A 696 9.38 -17.10 -8.09
N GLU A 697 10.11 -17.05 -6.97
CA GLU A 697 9.84 -17.92 -5.83
C GLU A 697 8.52 -17.50 -5.16
N ILE A 698 7.60 -18.44 -5.00
CA ILE A 698 6.31 -18.29 -4.34
C ILE A 698 6.42 -18.54 -2.83
N GLN A 699 7.08 -19.65 -2.46
CA GLN A 699 7.18 -20.12 -1.07
C GLN A 699 8.41 -21.02 -0.88
N THR A 700 9.23 -20.76 0.13
CA THR A 700 10.20 -21.75 0.66
C THR A 700 9.61 -22.48 1.87
N LEU A 701 9.57 -23.82 1.83
CA LEU A 701 9.32 -24.69 2.97
C LEU A 701 10.65 -25.05 3.66
N LYS A 702 10.77 -24.69 4.94
CA LYS A 702 11.95 -24.93 5.80
C LYS A 702 11.59 -25.84 6.98
N GLY A 703 12.60 -26.44 7.62
CA GLY A 703 12.41 -27.32 8.79
C GLY A 703 12.95 -28.74 8.63
N TYR A 704 13.66 -29.03 7.54
CA TYR A 704 14.41 -30.27 7.37
C TYR A 704 15.77 -30.18 8.06
N LEU A 705 16.13 -31.21 8.83
CA LEU A 705 17.45 -31.29 9.49
C LEU A 705 18.53 -31.83 8.53
N CYS A 706 18.11 -32.64 7.54
CA CYS A 706 18.93 -33.31 6.53
C CYS A 706 18.44 -32.97 5.11
N ASN A 707 19.24 -33.32 4.09
CA ASN A 707 18.96 -33.09 2.67
C ASN A 707 17.63 -33.72 2.24
N VAL A 708 16.84 -33.03 1.42
CA VAL A 708 15.58 -33.55 0.89
C VAL A 708 15.87 -34.40 -0.35
N ASN A 709 15.49 -35.68 -0.31
CA ASN A 709 15.84 -36.67 -1.33
C ASN A 709 14.76 -36.83 -2.41
N GLY A 710 13.49 -36.58 -2.08
CA GLY A 710 12.39 -36.75 -3.02
C GLY A 710 11.17 -35.92 -2.64
N ILE A 711 10.41 -35.56 -3.67
CA ILE A 711 9.19 -34.75 -3.58
C ILE A 711 8.17 -35.25 -4.61
N TYR A 712 6.92 -35.43 -4.18
CA TYR A 712 5.88 -36.04 -5.01
C TYR A 712 4.51 -35.45 -4.67
N MET A 713 3.72 -35.20 -5.71
CA MET A 713 2.33 -34.74 -5.56
C MET A 713 1.32 -35.90 -5.55
N SER A 714 0.21 -35.69 -4.86
CA SER A 714 -1.04 -36.41 -5.10
C SER A 714 -1.62 -36.03 -6.47
N THR A 715 -2.48 -36.89 -7.02
CA THR A 715 -3.08 -36.72 -8.36
C THR A 715 -4.09 -35.57 -8.45
N ASP A 716 -4.69 -35.17 -7.33
CA ASP A 716 -5.50 -33.96 -7.22
C ASP A 716 -4.66 -32.66 -7.10
N GLY A 717 -3.36 -32.80 -6.81
CA GLY A 717 -2.42 -31.71 -6.58
C GLY A 717 -2.58 -30.99 -5.23
N ASN A 718 -3.50 -31.43 -4.35
CA ASN A 718 -3.70 -30.78 -3.06
C ASN A 718 -2.63 -31.18 -2.03
N THR A 719 -1.89 -32.27 -2.23
CA THR A 719 -0.97 -32.83 -1.22
C THR A 719 0.43 -33.06 -1.76
N ILE A 720 1.44 -32.40 -1.17
CA ILE A 720 2.87 -32.71 -1.40
C ILE A 720 3.34 -33.70 -0.35
N VAL A 721 4.00 -34.77 -0.78
CA VAL A 721 4.78 -35.65 0.08
C VAL A 721 6.26 -35.46 -0.18
N SER A 722 7.03 -35.44 0.90
CA SER A 722 8.46 -35.21 0.88
C SER A 722 9.19 -36.18 1.80
N CYS A 723 10.34 -36.67 1.35
CA CYS A 723 11.17 -37.62 2.10
C CYS A 723 12.63 -37.16 2.17
N ASN A 724 13.24 -37.37 3.32
CA ASN A 724 14.63 -37.01 3.61
C ASN A 724 15.26 -38.01 4.59
N GLU A 725 16.54 -37.82 4.91
CA GLU A 725 17.31 -38.80 5.68
C GLU A 725 17.00 -38.86 7.19
N ASP A 726 16.06 -38.05 7.70
CA ASP A 726 15.67 -38.04 9.13
C ASP A 726 14.56 -39.07 9.48
N LYS A 727 14.25 -39.99 8.57
CA LYS A 727 13.25 -41.09 8.69
C LYS A 727 11.79 -40.61 8.83
N LEU A 728 11.52 -39.34 8.50
CA LEU A 728 10.19 -38.77 8.49
C LEU A 728 9.69 -38.57 7.05
N ILE A 729 8.48 -39.05 6.78
CA ILE A 729 7.71 -38.60 5.62
C ILE A 729 6.89 -37.40 6.07
N ARG A 730 7.03 -36.27 5.37
CA ARG A 730 6.30 -35.03 5.64
C ARG A 730 5.25 -34.80 4.57
N VAL A 731 4.00 -34.61 5.00
CA VAL A 731 2.82 -34.41 4.16
C VAL A 731 2.35 -32.98 4.32
N TRP A 732 2.33 -32.25 3.20
CA TRP A 732 1.96 -30.85 3.12
C TRP A 732 0.68 -30.73 2.31
N GLU A 733 -0.36 -30.09 2.85
CA GLU A 733 -1.62 -29.87 2.14
C GLU A 733 -1.75 -28.40 1.72
N ALA A 734 -2.35 -28.17 0.56
CA ALA A 734 -2.65 -26.86 0.02
C ALA A 734 -3.78 -26.18 0.81
N PHE A 735 -3.66 -24.87 1.01
CA PHE A 735 -4.62 -24.02 1.72
C PHE A 735 -4.75 -22.65 1.04
#